data_AF-T0RNN4-F1
#
_entry.id   AF-T0RNN4-F1
#
_cell.length_a   1.000
_cell.length_b   1.000
_cell.length_c   1.000
_cell.angle_alpha   90.00
_cell.angle_beta   90.00
_cell.angle_gamma   90.00
#
_symmetry.space_group_name_H-M   'P 1'
#
loop_
_entity.id
_entity.type
_entity.pdbx_description
1 polymer ?
#
loop_
_entity_poly.entity_id
_entity_poly.type
_entity_poly.pdbx_seq_one_letter_code
_entity_poly.pdbx_strand_id
1 'polypeptide(L)'
;MKQAIQGLFLTLVLLLNFENPRAQHYYLQKSSLDTSAPTYSYNGSAKRKRNRTLRKFRNKYGLESYEEYDFKACQQYQKDDANEKYYISCHEGQLVQDENFEKLIGATKAIEAKTYKDNLLHELKAHTVSELERNINNLSLIKKCSSDSKADAQCPQLLSKMLEVMKTQLPQMRATMAMMKEPIKMRGYTGPPYRTRIEHEVPTGDIPNLTKNEIEKVKETADAIKYQFQQDWFAKNAASNRCIENLSPTSYQFKKSANISGYSCQGYNQQKLDNDVKRQFKDFRKKLEKNYFTLISQNPILAHLNLTGEESQKDKLTEVNRVVTKLLDQSKQSLDGIKDLDGDELSSLIRKDSIVESYLQKQGPSEVLCDVSQSLKDEEDFEELKTDIFLAGGALIGGGICAFTAGIGCVIGVGVATEAVGIAVAQDRYEDAELSFNSGLSSAENYDDRKFERDFTLLLAPLSAAGDLIGKGAKIGAKAYKYSPDGSSFDTDFIGIRQRDKFRSQTDFRSQRVPKNKTAFINKYEGLILASPKLNGRWIETAKSQNAGLYLDIENAALKRLNDTIGDKSYVTALTNLHKDLVSSRINEMLKKYPGVDIEVYSDFKSVRYAFMPKDMSQEMKDALMKDLNAVYKEANTEYANMVKSLDGIPAKEDPDQWFQGGLGLSADQAGQTAKKARSLSRPAQLTRFDDIKSLIAEDVKTIQSFTSSLDSTHPLSKANLVETIPGTSKQTVSLPVFEVIRKVKAPTNEELAVFKSEYLKETGEALNNRQAAQALSSRRLANELETKFGAKLTPEQAQELFTYSNKLDSLTPGLWVKERVSANLNEANFGGMSGDVTGMGARNIRQVAYDLATQSDGDPAKVIAATRRGEQNVTQVFDDIKNNFKTTVKEVLDERGIGFKDPCSGDDCVMIPEKQLSTADENALVEAFAKQGNPSQYRLSFIPKGVKGADRTNLAVHGELVEKELRKRLIGVSSSKIDQQKLSQLTMATRMPAQINEGNVQLVLGIGKETKLSAKERKLIEDTLPAAIQKVNQDLAQEAPDKVFQYGTGGIDWIE
;
A
#
# COMPACT_ATOMS: atom_id res chain seq x y z
N MET A 1 38.24 -50.10 -19.10
CA MET A 1 37.67 -51.16 -19.97
C MET A 1 37.62 -52.44 -19.14
N LYS A 2 36.57 -53.25 -19.29
CA LYS A 2 36.36 -54.56 -18.63
C LYS A 2 36.11 -54.56 -17.11
N GLN A 3 35.22 -55.47 -16.73
CA GLN A 3 34.70 -55.77 -15.40
C GLN A 3 35.80 -56.18 -14.41
N ALA A 4 35.96 -55.41 -13.33
CA ALA A 4 36.45 -55.81 -12.01
C ALA A 4 36.49 -54.52 -11.14
N ILE A 5 35.90 -54.42 -9.94
CA ILE A 5 35.11 -55.33 -9.10
C ILE A 5 34.00 -54.48 -8.43
N GLN A 6 32.83 -55.08 -8.16
CA GLN A 6 31.78 -54.44 -7.36
C GLN A 6 32.03 -54.64 -5.85
N GLY A 7 31.68 -53.63 -5.05
CA GLY A 7 31.08 -53.86 -3.73
C GLY A 7 31.99 -53.79 -2.50
N LEU A 8 31.64 -52.83 -1.63
CA LEU A 8 31.75 -52.85 -0.17
C LEU A 8 33.13 -52.94 0.55
N PHE A 9 33.42 -51.87 1.29
CA PHE A 9 33.69 -51.88 2.75
C PHE A 9 34.77 -52.86 3.30
N LEU A 10 35.94 -52.32 3.67
CA LEU A 10 36.30 -52.04 5.09
C LEU A 10 37.66 -51.32 5.24
N THR A 11 37.73 -50.44 6.24
CA THR A 11 38.86 -50.24 7.19
C THR A 11 40.30 -50.00 6.69
N LEU A 12 40.71 -48.73 6.75
CA LEU A 12 41.76 -48.22 7.66
C LEU A 12 43.00 -49.12 7.93
N VAL A 13 44.09 -48.96 7.16
CA VAL A 13 45.50 -49.11 7.64
C VAL A 13 46.44 -48.19 6.83
N LEU A 14 46.98 -47.18 7.54
CA LEU A 14 48.34 -46.61 7.51
C LEU A 14 49.21 -46.54 6.23
N LEU A 15 49.73 -45.32 6.02
CA LEU A 15 51.13 -44.96 5.70
C LEU A 15 51.70 -45.04 4.26
N LEU A 16 52.26 -43.89 3.86
CA LEU A 16 53.46 -43.68 3.00
C LEU A 16 53.38 -44.01 1.49
N ASN A 17 53.41 -42.98 0.63
CA ASN A 17 54.67 -42.41 0.09
C ASN A 17 54.47 -41.39 -1.07
N PHE A 18 55.35 -40.36 -1.09
CA PHE A 18 55.95 -39.58 -2.23
C PHE A 18 55.11 -39.15 -3.46
N GLU A 19 55.39 -38.05 -4.19
CA GLU A 19 56.60 -37.20 -4.26
C GLU A 19 56.33 -35.74 -4.71
N ASN A 20 57.39 -34.91 -4.66
CA ASN A 20 57.52 -33.47 -5.02
C ASN A 20 57.33 -33.23 -6.56
N PRO A 21 57.29 -31.98 -7.15
CA PRO A 21 58.20 -30.85 -6.83
C PRO A 21 57.68 -29.39 -6.98
N ARG A 22 58.14 -28.46 -6.12
CA ARG A 22 59.05 -27.32 -6.48
C ARG A 22 59.20 -26.21 -5.40
N ALA A 23 60.46 -25.76 -5.26
CA ALA A 23 60.92 -24.42 -4.86
C ALA A 23 60.71 -23.90 -3.41
N GLN A 24 61.62 -24.28 -2.51
CA GLN A 24 62.07 -23.45 -1.38
C GLN A 24 63.47 -22.86 -1.66
N HIS A 25 63.75 -21.64 -1.20
CA HIS A 25 65.06 -20.93 -1.09
C HIS A 25 64.77 -19.57 -0.39
N TYR A 26 65.52 -18.96 0.53
CA TYR A 26 66.76 -19.16 1.34
C TYR A 26 66.48 -18.42 2.70
N TYR A 27 67.05 -18.66 3.89
CA TYR A 27 67.97 -19.66 4.46
C TYR A 27 68.03 -19.51 6.01
N LEU A 28 68.89 -20.27 6.70
CA LEU A 28 69.31 -20.05 8.10
C LEU A 28 70.86 -20.07 8.23
N GLN A 29 71.40 -19.61 9.37
CA GLN A 29 72.83 -19.49 9.77
C GLN A 29 73.77 -20.64 9.31
N LYS A 30 75.11 -20.51 9.10
CA LYS A 30 76.16 -20.11 10.08
C LYS A 30 77.61 -20.18 9.48
N SER A 31 78.49 -19.25 9.89
CA SER A 31 80.00 -19.21 9.95
C SER A 31 80.95 -20.11 9.12
N SER A 32 81.98 -19.47 8.51
CA SER A 32 83.39 -19.93 8.46
C SER A 32 84.37 -18.73 8.33
N LEU A 33 85.66 -18.90 8.67
CA LEU A 33 86.70 -17.85 8.63
C LEU A 33 87.38 -17.72 7.25
N ASP A 34 87.90 -16.55 6.87
CA ASP A 34 89.37 -16.29 6.91
C ASP A 34 89.76 -14.78 6.77
N THR A 35 91.06 -14.47 6.88
CA THR A 35 91.67 -13.16 7.20
C THR A 35 91.64 -12.02 6.15
N SER A 36 91.41 -10.78 6.60
CA SER A 36 92.43 -9.70 6.64
C SER A 36 91.93 -8.42 7.34
N ALA A 37 92.81 -7.77 8.13
CA ALA A 37 92.60 -6.48 8.81
C ALA A 37 93.08 -5.30 7.92
N PRO A 38 92.85 -3.99 8.23
CA PRO A 38 92.38 -3.36 9.48
C PRO A 38 91.17 -2.39 9.26
N THR A 39 90.65 -1.52 10.14
CA THR A 39 91.04 -0.91 11.44
C THR A 39 89.81 -0.64 12.34
N TYR A 40 90.06 -0.39 13.65
CA TYR A 40 89.16 0.09 14.73
C TYR A 40 87.84 0.83 14.39
N SER A 41 86.74 0.46 15.10
CA SER A 41 85.94 1.42 15.90
C SER A 41 85.01 0.74 16.94
N TYR A 42 84.73 1.46 18.04
CA TYR A 42 84.23 0.97 19.32
C TYR A 42 82.71 1.24 19.47
N ASN A 43 81.81 0.32 19.06
CA ASN A 43 80.35 0.62 19.10
C ASN A 43 79.33 -0.55 19.24
N GLY A 44 79.78 -1.81 19.43
CA GLY A 44 78.89 -2.99 19.36
C GLY A 44 77.86 -3.15 20.50
N SER A 45 78.22 -2.81 21.75
CA SER A 45 77.35 -2.99 22.93
C SER A 45 76.20 -1.97 22.98
N ALA A 46 76.49 -0.72 22.60
CA ALA A 46 75.50 0.35 22.50
C ALA A 46 74.38 0.00 21.51
N LYS A 47 74.70 -0.57 20.34
CA LYS A 47 73.72 -0.94 19.32
C LYS A 47 72.76 -2.05 19.77
N ARG A 48 73.24 -3.07 20.51
CA ARG A 48 72.37 -4.10 21.12
C ARG A 48 71.49 -3.54 22.24
N LYS A 49 72.03 -2.66 23.10
CA LYS A 49 71.25 -2.02 24.18
C LYS A 49 70.16 -1.11 23.60
N ARG A 50 70.52 -0.28 22.60
CA ARG A 50 69.58 0.53 21.79
C ARG A 50 68.48 -0.38 21.22
N ASN A 51 68.81 -1.43 20.47
CA ASN A 51 67.81 -2.33 19.88
C ASN A 51 66.86 -3.00 20.90
N ARG A 52 67.32 -3.35 22.11
CA ARG A 52 66.45 -3.91 23.16
C ARG A 52 65.51 -2.85 23.75
N THR A 53 65.98 -1.62 23.93
CA THR A 53 65.14 -0.47 24.34
C THR A 53 64.14 -0.11 23.24
N LEU A 54 64.58 -0.05 21.98
CA LEU A 54 63.74 0.17 20.80
C LEU A 54 62.60 -0.86 20.73
N ARG A 55 62.88 -2.16 20.89
CA ARG A 55 61.84 -3.20 20.91
C ARG A 55 60.86 -3.03 22.07
N LYS A 56 61.36 -2.73 23.29
CA LYS A 56 60.48 -2.43 24.43
C LYS A 56 59.59 -1.21 24.19
N PHE A 57 60.10 -0.17 23.54
CA PHE A 57 59.35 1.03 23.21
C PHE A 57 58.30 0.76 22.12
N ARG A 58 58.67 0.05 21.04
CA ARG A 58 57.72 -0.38 20.00
C ARG A 58 56.56 -1.20 20.55
N ASN A 59 56.83 -2.12 21.47
CA ASN A 59 55.80 -2.91 22.15
C ASN A 59 54.95 -2.10 23.16
N LYS A 60 55.33 -0.87 23.52
CA LYS A 60 54.65 -0.03 24.52
C LYS A 60 53.83 1.11 23.90
N TYR A 61 54.24 1.61 22.73
CA TYR A 61 53.67 2.79 22.07
C TYR A 61 53.17 2.52 20.63
N GLY A 62 53.47 1.36 20.04
CA GLY A 62 53.08 1.05 18.66
C GLY A 62 51.64 0.55 18.57
N LEU A 63 50.93 1.02 17.53
CA LEU A 63 49.65 0.49 17.07
C LEU A 63 49.86 -0.26 15.73
N GLU A 64 48.86 -1.03 15.32
CA GLU A 64 48.83 -1.81 14.08
C GLU A 64 47.56 -1.44 13.30
N SER A 65 47.68 -1.31 11.97
CA SER A 65 46.55 -1.01 11.08
C SER A 65 45.95 -2.27 10.46
N TYR A 66 44.65 -2.24 10.16
CA TYR A 66 43.89 -3.44 9.76
C TYR A 66 43.42 -3.47 8.29
N GLU A 67 43.55 -4.64 7.65
CA GLU A 67 43.12 -4.91 6.26
C GLU A 67 41.61 -5.11 6.13
N GLU A 68 40.93 -5.54 7.20
CA GLU A 68 39.47 -5.70 7.30
C GLU A 68 39.01 -5.21 8.68
N TYR A 69 37.77 -4.68 8.77
CA TYR A 69 37.16 -4.25 10.03
C TYR A 69 35.74 -4.81 10.15
N ASP A 70 35.38 -5.29 11.33
CA ASP A 70 34.03 -5.81 11.61
C ASP A 70 33.02 -4.67 11.83
N PHE A 71 33.46 -3.57 12.44
CA PHE A 71 32.64 -2.38 12.69
C PHE A 71 32.36 -1.62 11.38
N LYS A 72 31.09 -1.34 11.10
CA LYS A 72 30.62 -0.72 9.84
C LYS A 72 31.11 0.72 9.72
N ALA A 73 31.17 1.46 10.83
CA ALA A 73 31.75 2.81 10.89
C ALA A 73 33.23 2.85 10.45
N CYS A 74 33.94 1.73 10.54
CA CYS A 74 35.37 1.61 10.24
C CYS A 74 35.68 1.11 8.83
N GLN A 75 34.70 0.56 8.09
CA GLN A 75 34.91 0.01 6.73
C GLN A 75 35.44 1.03 5.70
N GLN A 76 35.36 2.34 5.99
CA GLN A 76 35.97 3.38 5.16
C GLN A 76 37.50 3.46 5.26
N TYR A 77 38.11 2.86 6.28
CA TYR A 77 39.57 2.81 6.50
C TYR A 77 40.22 1.52 5.96
N GLN A 78 39.46 0.69 5.24
CA GLN A 78 39.95 -0.55 4.66
C GLN A 78 41.03 -0.28 3.60
N LYS A 79 42.21 -0.92 3.73
CA LYS A 79 43.38 -0.76 2.84
C LYS A 79 43.95 -2.13 2.45
N ASP A 80 44.42 -2.27 1.21
CA ASP A 80 44.93 -3.54 0.66
C ASP A 80 46.34 -3.94 1.18
N ASP A 81 47.07 -3.03 1.86
CA ASP A 81 48.43 -3.23 2.40
C ASP A 81 48.52 -2.75 3.88
N ALA A 82 47.56 -3.12 4.74
CA ALA A 82 47.52 -2.66 6.14
C ALA A 82 48.34 -3.58 7.07
N ASN A 83 49.61 -3.24 7.28
CA ASN A 83 50.50 -3.91 8.23
C ASN A 83 51.61 -2.96 8.80
N GLU A 84 51.44 -1.65 8.65
CA GLU A 84 52.46 -0.66 9.06
C GLU A 84 52.26 -0.20 10.51
N LYS A 85 53.25 -0.49 11.38
CA LYS A 85 53.23 -0.04 12.78
C LYS A 85 53.50 1.45 12.90
N TYR A 86 52.45 2.21 13.21
CA TYR A 86 52.52 3.64 13.51
C TYR A 86 52.46 3.91 15.02
N TYR A 87 52.61 5.19 15.39
CA TYR A 87 52.55 5.65 16.77
C TYR A 87 51.64 6.87 16.87
N ILE A 88 51.11 7.15 18.06
CA ILE A 88 50.26 8.31 18.33
C ILE A 88 50.91 9.29 19.31
N SER A 89 50.86 10.56 18.94
CA SER A 89 51.38 11.69 19.73
C SER A 89 50.29 12.76 19.93
N CYS A 90 50.37 13.53 21.01
CA CYS A 90 49.44 14.64 21.26
C CYS A 90 50.12 15.99 20.96
N HIS A 91 49.65 16.70 19.94
CA HIS A 91 50.11 18.05 19.59
C HIS A 91 48.95 19.04 19.71
N GLU A 92 49.12 20.05 20.58
CA GLU A 92 48.13 21.11 20.84
C GLU A 92 46.71 20.63 21.19
N GLY A 93 46.59 19.43 21.77
CA GLY A 93 45.31 18.79 22.13
C GLY A 93 44.71 17.92 21.03
N GLN A 94 45.38 17.78 19.87
CA GLN A 94 44.98 16.89 18.78
C GLN A 94 45.89 15.66 18.72
N LEU A 95 45.30 14.52 18.36
CA LEU A 95 46.04 13.28 18.09
C LEU A 95 46.68 13.35 16.71
N VAL A 96 47.97 13.03 16.63
CA VAL A 96 48.74 12.98 15.39
C VAL A 96 49.30 11.57 15.20
N GLN A 97 49.15 11.04 13.99
CA GLN A 97 49.71 9.77 13.56
C GLN A 97 51.14 10.00 13.04
N ASP A 98 52.11 9.32 13.65
CA ASP A 98 53.52 9.39 13.27
C ASP A 98 54.00 8.03 12.75
N GLU A 99 54.32 7.94 11.47
CA GLU A 99 54.94 6.76 10.84
C GLU A 99 56.44 6.62 11.20
N ASN A 100 57.12 7.75 11.42
CA ASN A 100 58.57 7.77 11.60
C ASN A 100 58.98 7.76 13.08
N PHE A 101 59.35 6.57 13.53
CA PHE A 101 59.87 6.28 14.87
C PHE A 101 60.98 7.24 15.37
N GLU A 102 61.88 7.77 14.51
CA GLU A 102 62.94 8.67 15.00
C GLU A 102 62.42 10.08 15.37
N LYS A 103 61.22 10.48 14.90
CA LYS A 103 60.57 11.73 15.34
C LYS A 103 60.06 11.63 16.78
N LEU A 104 59.57 10.47 17.21
CA LEU A 104 59.03 10.27 18.57
C LEU A 104 60.07 10.36 19.68
N ILE A 105 61.35 10.09 19.41
CA ILE A 105 62.41 10.17 20.44
C ILE A 105 62.57 11.61 20.98
N GLY A 106 62.18 12.63 20.20
CA GLY A 106 62.14 14.03 20.65
C GLY A 106 60.79 14.47 21.26
N ALA A 107 59.73 13.67 21.14
CA ALA A 107 58.38 14.06 21.54
C ALA A 107 58.07 13.63 22.99
N THR A 108 58.07 14.58 23.92
CA THR A 108 57.63 14.39 25.32
C THR A 108 56.10 14.18 25.47
N LYS A 109 55.41 13.75 24.41
CA LYS A 109 53.95 13.68 24.28
C LYS A 109 53.44 12.41 23.56
N ALA A 110 54.24 11.35 23.52
CA ALA A 110 53.84 10.05 22.98
C ALA A 110 52.83 9.36 23.91
N ILE A 111 51.75 8.79 23.36
CA ILE A 111 50.71 8.10 24.12
C ILE A 111 50.98 6.60 24.15
N GLU A 112 50.93 6.00 25.34
CA GLU A 112 51.10 4.55 25.50
C GLU A 112 49.88 3.82 24.93
N ALA A 113 50.11 2.80 24.10
CA ALA A 113 49.04 2.05 23.43
C ALA A 113 48.07 1.44 24.45
N LYS A 114 48.61 0.92 25.58
CA LYS A 114 47.79 0.46 26.70
C LYS A 114 46.93 1.58 27.29
N THR A 115 47.50 2.74 27.62
CA THR A 115 46.72 3.86 28.18
C THR A 115 45.61 4.34 27.25
N TYR A 116 45.82 4.27 25.93
CA TYR A 116 44.77 4.58 24.96
C TYR A 116 43.67 3.50 24.94
N LYS A 117 44.02 2.21 24.97
CA LYS A 117 43.07 1.09 25.14
C LYS A 117 42.27 1.21 26.44
N ASP A 118 42.93 1.39 27.58
CA ASP A 118 42.31 1.53 28.91
C ASP A 118 41.31 2.71 28.94
N ASN A 119 41.70 3.87 28.38
CA ASN A 119 40.81 5.03 28.26
C ASN A 119 39.61 4.75 27.36
N LEU A 120 39.81 4.14 26.19
CA LEU A 120 38.74 3.77 25.26
C LEU A 120 37.71 2.85 25.93
N LEU A 121 38.16 1.86 26.71
CA LEU A 121 37.27 0.95 27.43
C LEU A 121 36.48 1.68 28.54
N HIS A 122 37.07 2.65 29.23
CA HIS A 122 36.35 3.50 30.19
C HIS A 122 35.33 4.44 29.51
N GLU A 123 35.69 5.04 28.37
CA GLU A 123 34.76 5.86 27.57
C GLU A 123 33.61 5.02 27.00
N LEU A 124 33.91 3.81 26.54
CA LEU A 124 32.92 2.83 26.07
C LEU A 124 32.00 2.42 27.22
N LYS A 125 32.50 2.11 28.43
CA LYS A 125 31.68 1.85 29.62
C LYS A 125 30.71 3.01 29.90
N ALA A 126 31.21 4.24 29.93
CA ALA A 126 30.40 5.43 30.17
C ALA A 126 29.33 5.63 29.09
N HIS A 127 29.66 5.36 27.82
CA HIS A 127 28.71 5.38 26.72
C HIS A 127 27.63 4.30 26.85
N THR A 128 28.02 3.05 27.14
CA THR A 128 27.10 1.91 27.37
C THR A 128 26.11 2.21 28.49
N VAL A 129 26.60 2.70 29.63
CA VAL A 129 25.76 3.10 30.77
C VAL A 129 24.76 4.20 30.35
N SER A 130 25.22 5.21 29.59
CA SER A 130 24.38 6.32 29.15
C SER A 130 23.26 5.88 28.18
N GLU A 131 23.54 5.01 27.21
CA GLU A 131 22.50 4.51 26.29
C GLU A 131 21.56 3.50 26.98
N LEU A 132 22.04 2.69 27.93
CA LEU A 132 21.18 1.83 28.77
C LEU A 132 20.22 2.64 29.64
N GLU A 133 20.72 3.67 30.35
CA GLU A 133 19.86 4.54 31.17
C GLU A 133 18.83 5.28 30.30
N ARG A 134 19.20 5.68 29.08
CA ARG A 134 18.27 6.23 28.09
C ARG A 134 17.20 5.22 27.66
N ASN A 135 17.59 3.97 27.39
CA ASN A 135 16.66 2.90 27.00
C ASN A 135 15.68 2.56 28.15
N ILE A 136 16.20 2.41 29.37
CA ILE A 136 15.40 2.20 30.60
C ILE A 136 14.37 3.31 30.79
N ASN A 137 14.76 4.58 30.59
CA ASN A 137 13.84 5.71 30.67
C ASN A 137 12.74 5.65 29.59
N ASN A 138 13.09 5.29 28.34
CA ASN A 138 12.11 5.11 27.26
C ASN A 138 11.13 3.96 27.55
N LEU A 139 11.63 2.79 27.99
CA LEU A 139 10.82 1.63 28.35
C LEU A 139 9.92 1.93 29.57
N SER A 140 10.42 2.67 30.55
CA SER A 140 9.65 3.14 31.71
C SER A 140 8.49 4.07 31.29
N LEU A 141 8.74 5.01 30.37
CA LEU A 141 7.69 5.87 29.80
C LEU A 141 6.64 5.04 29.03
N ILE A 142 7.06 4.08 28.21
CA ILE A 142 6.15 3.18 27.49
C ILE A 142 5.31 2.34 28.48
N LYS A 143 5.90 1.79 29.54
CA LYS A 143 5.20 1.04 30.59
C LYS A 143 4.17 1.91 31.32
N LYS A 144 4.55 3.15 31.66
CA LYS A 144 3.66 4.16 32.26
C LYS A 144 2.46 4.44 31.33
N CYS A 145 2.72 4.78 30.06
CA CYS A 145 1.69 5.10 29.09
C CYS A 145 0.77 3.93 28.72
N SER A 146 1.31 2.71 28.60
CA SER A 146 0.50 1.51 28.31
C SER A 146 -0.38 1.06 29.49
N SER A 147 -0.05 1.50 30.71
CA SER A 147 -0.87 1.31 31.91
C SER A 147 -1.96 2.39 32.04
N ASP A 148 -1.60 3.65 31.81
CA ASP A 148 -2.52 4.80 31.83
C ASP A 148 -2.12 5.83 30.75
N SER A 149 -3.03 6.04 29.78
CA SER A 149 -2.83 6.95 28.66
C SER A 149 -2.85 8.44 29.04
N LYS A 150 -3.24 8.78 30.28
CA LYS A 150 -3.26 10.14 30.83
C LYS A 150 -2.10 10.43 31.78
N ALA A 151 -1.26 9.44 32.10
CA ALA A 151 -0.19 9.58 33.08
C ALA A 151 0.96 10.52 32.63
N ASP A 152 1.04 10.82 31.32
CA ASP A 152 1.98 11.78 30.75
C ASP A 152 1.37 12.52 29.55
N ALA A 153 1.77 13.77 29.34
CA ALA A 153 1.31 14.56 28.19
C ALA A 153 1.72 13.95 26.85
N GLN A 154 2.82 13.18 26.81
CA GLN A 154 3.29 12.50 25.60
C GLN A 154 2.56 11.17 25.32
N CYS A 155 1.86 10.59 26.31
CA CYS A 155 1.29 9.26 26.19
C CYS A 155 0.30 9.08 25.02
N PRO A 156 -0.67 9.97 24.75
CA PRO A 156 -1.61 9.77 23.65
C PRO A 156 -0.93 9.67 22.28
N GLN A 157 0.10 10.49 22.04
CA GLN A 157 0.85 10.47 20.78
C GLN A 157 1.76 9.23 20.68
N LEU A 158 2.40 8.84 21.79
CA LEU A 158 3.25 7.65 21.85
C LEU A 158 2.45 6.37 21.60
N LEU A 159 1.33 6.19 22.30
CA LEU A 159 0.45 5.04 22.13
C LEU A 159 -0.13 4.95 20.73
N SER A 160 -0.55 6.07 20.14
CA SER A 160 -1.03 6.13 18.76
C SER A 160 0.02 5.63 17.76
N LYS A 161 1.27 6.12 17.88
CA LYS A 161 2.40 5.66 17.05
C LYS A 161 2.68 4.16 17.25
N MET A 162 2.67 3.65 18.49
CA MET A 162 2.90 2.24 18.78
C MET A 162 1.79 1.33 18.22
N LEU A 163 0.53 1.74 18.35
CA LEU A 163 -0.61 1.02 17.80
C LEU A 163 -0.57 0.96 16.27
N GLU A 164 -0.16 2.06 15.60
CA GLU A 164 0.01 2.07 14.15
C GLU A 164 1.21 1.21 13.70
N VAL A 165 2.32 1.20 14.44
CA VAL A 165 3.45 0.27 14.22
C VAL A 165 3.00 -1.18 14.34
N MET A 166 2.25 -1.55 15.40
CA MET A 166 1.71 -2.91 15.55
C MET A 166 0.67 -3.27 14.48
N LYS A 167 -0.07 -2.30 13.94
CA LYS A 167 -1.06 -2.52 12.88
C LYS A 167 -0.40 -2.71 11.50
N THR A 168 0.79 -2.13 11.28
CA THR A 168 1.45 -2.08 9.98
C THR A 168 2.67 -3.00 9.87
N GLN A 169 3.61 -2.92 10.82
CA GLN A 169 4.89 -3.63 10.77
C GLN A 169 4.79 -5.07 11.26
N LEU A 170 4.00 -5.35 12.31
CA LEU A 170 3.89 -6.70 12.87
C LEU A 170 3.35 -7.73 11.85
N PRO A 171 2.27 -7.47 11.06
CA PRO A 171 1.86 -8.37 9.99
C PRO A 171 2.91 -8.52 8.86
N GLN A 172 3.71 -7.48 8.59
CA GLN A 172 4.79 -7.54 7.59
C GLN A 172 5.97 -8.41 8.07
N MET A 173 6.33 -8.30 9.35
CA MET A 173 7.32 -9.16 9.98
C MET A 173 6.84 -10.62 9.97
N ARG A 174 5.60 -10.88 10.41
CA ARG A 174 4.99 -12.22 10.40
C ARG A 174 4.93 -12.83 8.99
N ALA A 175 4.60 -12.03 7.98
CA ALA A 175 4.67 -12.43 6.56
C ALA A 175 6.11 -12.73 6.10
N THR A 176 7.11 -11.98 6.59
CA THR A 176 8.53 -12.21 6.31
C THR A 176 8.99 -13.54 6.92
N MET A 177 8.65 -13.79 8.19
CA MET A 177 8.94 -15.04 8.91
C MET A 177 8.33 -16.25 8.21
N ALA A 178 7.11 -16.11 7.70
CA ALA A 178 6.43 -17.14 6.91
C ALA A 178 7.19 -17.50 5.62
N MET A 179 7.81 -16.53 4.96
CA MET A 179 8.49 -16.72 3.68
C MET A 179 9.98 -17.08 3.81
N MET A 180 10.66 -16.68 4.89
CA MET A 180 12.11 -16.85 5.06
C MET A 180 12.54 -18.31 5.27
N LYS A 181 11.69 -19.18 5.84
CA LYS A 181 12.02 -20.60 6.04
C LYS A 181 11.60 -21.47 4.85
N GLU A 182 12.30 -22.59 4.67
CA GLU A 182 11.96 -23.56 3.61
C GLU A 182 10.59 -24.22 3.85
N PRO A 183 9.85 -24.53 2.76
CA PRO A 183 8.57 -25.24 2.84
C PRO A 183 8.75 -26.63 3.45
N ILE A 184 7.74 -27.07 4.20
CA ILE A 184 7.70 -28.44 4.74
C ILE A 184 7.66 -29.42 3.56
N LYS A 185 8.60 -30.36 3.53
CA LYS A 185 8.68 -31.44 2.53
C LYS A 185 8.19 -32.72 3.17
N MET A 186 7.10 -33.27 2.66
CA MET A 186 6.63 -34.61 2.97
C MET A 186 6.88 -35.51 1.74
N ARG A 187 6.85 -36.83 1.92
CA ARG A 187 7.14 -37.78 0.84
C ARG A 187 6.12 -37.63 -0.30
N GLY A 188 6.57 -37.08 -1.43
CA GLY A 188 5.72 -36.78 -2.60
C GLY A 188 4.98 -35.43 -2.56
N TYR A 189 5.13 -34.63 -1.50
CA TYR A 189 4.46 -33.32 -1.36
C TYR A 189 5.46 -32.24 -0.93
N THR A 190 5.63 -31.22 -1.77
CA THR A 190 6.28 -29.96 -1.37
C THR A 190 5.18 -29.00 -0.96
N GLY A 191 5.24 -28.49 0.28
CA GLY A 191 4.31 -27.48 0.75
C GLY A 191 4.34 -26.18 -0.07
N PRO A 192 3.39 -25.26 0.18
CA PRO A 192 3.44 -23.92 -0.40
C PRO A 192 4.77 -23.24 -0.06
N PRO A 193 5.27 -22.26 -0.86
CA PRO A 193 6.59 -21.67 -0.71
C PRO A 193 6.85 -20.87 0.59
N TYR A 194 5.90 -20.90 1.53
CA TYR A 194 5.86 -20.24 2.82
C TYR A 194 5.33 -21.22 3.90
N ARG A 195 5.55 -20.92 5.18
CA ARG A 195 4.97 -21.63 6.34
C ARG A 195 3.78 -20.87 6.91
N THR A 196 2.79 -21.60 7.44
CA THR A 196 1.65 -21.02 8.18
C THR A 196 1.86 -20.97 9.69
N ARG A 197 2.65 -21.93 10.22
CA ARG A 197 3.26 -21.83 11.54
C ARG A 197 4.56 -21.04 11.42
N ILE A 198 4.66 -20.02 12.24
CA ILE A 198 5.81 -19.13 12.37
C ILE A 198 6.22 -19.11 13.84
N GLU A 199 7.51 -18.91 14.09
CA GLU A 199 8.13 -18.89 15.41
C GLU A 199 9.20 -17.80 15.37
N HIS A 200 9.39 -17.05 16.47
CA HIS A 200 10.57 -16.19 16.56
C HIS A 200 11.80 -17.07 16.68
N GLU A 201 12.85 -16.74 15.93
CA GLU A 201 14.16 -17.40 16.10
C GLU A 201 14.87 -16.87 17.34
N VAL A 202 14.69 -15.57 17.58
CA VAL A 202 15.40 -14.72 18.53
C VAL A 202 14.41 -13.73 19.16
N PRO A 203 14.09 -13.85 20.47
CA PRO A 203 14.27 -15.08 21.24
C PRO A 203 13.36 -16.19 20.72
N THR A 204 13.67 -17.44 21.04
CA THR A 204 12.80 -18.55 20.61
C THR A 204 11.46 -18.53 21.35
N GLY A 205 10.36 -18.34 20.62
CA GLY A 205 9.03 -18.20 21.19
C GLY A 205 7.92 -18.56 20.20
N ASP A 206 6.91 -19.29 20.70
CA ASP A 206 5.65 -19.52 19.98
C ASP A 206 4.90 -18.19 19.84
N ILE A 207 4.53 -17.85 18.60
CA ILE A 207 3.65 -16.74 18.25
C ILE A 207 2.39 -17.27 17.57
N PRO A 208 1.31 -16.48 17.45
CA PRO A 208 0.07 -17.00 16.87
C PRO A 208 0.31 -17.33 15.40
N ASN A 209 -0.20 -18.47 14.94
CA ASN A 209 -0.18 -18.83 13.52
C ASN A 209 -0.73 -17.69 12.65
N LEU A 210 -0.36 -17.66 11.37
CA LEU A 210 -0.89 -16.65 10.44
C LEU A 210 -2.43 -16.66 10.43
N THR A 211 -3.06 -15.49 10.49
CA THR A 211 -4.51 -15.36 10.29
C THR A 211 -4.89 -15.74 8.85
N LYS A 212 -6.18 -16.01 8.58
CA LYS A 212 -6.63 -16.32 7.21
C LYS A 212 -6.26 -15.20 6.21
N ASN A 213 -6.36 -13.94 6.64
CA ASN A 213 -6.01 -12.76 5.86
C ASN A 213 -4.50 -12.70 5.59
N GLU A 214 -3.67 -13.01 6.59
CA GLU A 214 -2.21 -13.09 6.42
C GLU A 214 -1.82 -14.22 5.47
N ILE A 215 -2.41 -15.42 5.62
CA ILE A 215 -2.15 -16.57 4.73
C ILE A 215 -2.46 -16.22 3.27
N GLU A 216 -3.59 -15.54 3.01
CA GLU A 216 -3.96 -15.15 1.64
C GLU A 216 -2.97 -14.13 1.05
N LYS A 217 -2.58 -13.10 1.81
CA LYS A 217 -1.58 -12.10 1.40
C LYS A 217 -0.19 -12.71 1.16
N VAL A 218 0.26 -13.57 2.07
CA VAL A 218 1.54 -14.29 1.95
C VAL A 218 1.53 -15.22 0.74
N LYS A 219 0.41 -15.93 0.50
CA LYS A 219 0.23 -16.78 -0.68
C LYS A 219 0.29 -15.99 -1.98
N GLU A 220 -0.43 -14.88 -2.07
CA GLU A 220 -0.41 -14.02 -3.26
C GLU A 220 1.00 -13.48 -3.52
N THR A 221 1.67 -13.00 -2.48
CA THR A 221 3.04 -12.47 -2.53
C THR A 221 4.05 -13.54 -2.98
N ALA A 222 4.01 -14.72 -2.36
CA ALA A 222 4.95 -15.80 -2.69
C ALA A 222 4.69 -16.41 -4.08
N ASP A 223 3.44 -16.48 -4.52
CA ASP A 223 3.10 -16.84 -5.90
C ASP A 223 3.59 -15.77 -6.91
N ALA A 224 3.53 -14.48 -6.57
CA ALA A 224 4.01 -13.39 -7.41
C ALA A 224 5.53 -13.39 -7.52
N ILE A 225 6.26 -13.62 -6.42
CA ILE A 225 7.71 -13.82 -6.41
C ILE A 225 8.10 -15.06 -7.23
N LYS A 226 7.36 -16.17 -7.08
CA LYS A 226 7.55 -17.37 -7.91
C LYS A 226 7.38 -17.05 -9.39
N TYR A 227 6.34 -16.28 -9.75
CA TYR A 227 6.10 -15.86 -11.11
C TYR A 227 7.24 -14.99 -11.65
N GLN A 228 7.74 -14.03 -10.86
CA GLN A 228 8.89 -13.21 -11.25
C GLN A 228 10.13 -14.08 -11.53
N PHE A 229 10.49 -15.01 -10.64
CA PHE A 229 11.64 -15.89 -10.89
C PHE A 229 11.45 -16.77 -12.13
N GLN A 230 10.22 -17.14 -12.47
CA GLN A 230 9.92 -17.81 -13.74
C GLN A 230 10.15 -16.88 -14.94
N GLN A 231 9.72 -15.62 -14.87
CA GLN A 231 9.98 -14.61 -15.91
C GLN A 231 11.46 -14.29 -16.05
N ASP A 232 12.21 -14.17 -14.95
CA ASP A 232 13.67 -13.99 -14.97
C ASP A 232 14.37 -15.17 -15.65
N TRP A 233 13.91 -16.40 -15.42
CA TRP A 233 14.41 -17.58 -16.12
C TRP A 233 14.05 -17.54 -17.61
N PHE A 234 12.80 -17.20 -17.96
CA PHE A 234 12.39 -17.09 -19.35
C PHE A 234 13.19 -16.03 -20.10
N ALA A 235 13.35 -14.82 -19.57
CA ALA A 235 14.12 -13.74 -20.16
C ALA A 235 15.57 -14.17 -20.45
N LYS A 236 16.25 -14.79 -19.48
CA LYS A 236 17.62 -15.32 -19.62
C LYS A 236 17.75 -16.42 -20.69
N ASN A 237 16.68 -17.15 -20.99
CA ASN A 237 16.69 -18.29 -21.90
C ASN A 237 15.99 -18.04 -23.25
N ALA A 238 15.22 -16.95 -23.41
CA ALA A 238 14.36 -16.73 -24.58
C ALA A 238 15.14 -16.68 -25.90
N ALA A 239 16.35 -16.08 -25.89
CA ALA A 239 17.21 -15.98 -27.06
C ALA A 239 17.80 -17.33 -27.51
N SER A 240 18.04 -18.27 -26.59
CA SER A 240 18.65 -19.58 -26.86
C SER A 240 17.63 -20.72 -26.96
N ASN A 241 16.43 -20.55 -26.40
CA ASN A 241 15.43 -21.59 -26.27
C ASN A 241 14.19 -21.31 -27.13
N ARG A 242 14.14 -21.92 -28.32
CA ARG A 242 13.03 -21.80 -29.28
C ARG A 242 11.66 -22.19 -28.74
N CYS A 243 11.58 -22.88 -27.60
CA CYS A 243 10.33 -23.24 -26.91
C CYS A 243 9.72 -22.10 -26.08
N ILE A 244 10.41 -20.98 -25.91
CA ILE A 244 9.88 -19.79 -25.23
C ILE A 244 9.31 -18.83 -26.29
N GLU A 245 8.21 -18.15 -25.96
CA GLU A 245 7.66 -17.04 -26.73
C GLU A 245 7.36 -15.84 -25.83
N ASN A 246 7.38 -14.65 -26.43
CA ASN A 246 7.12 -13.40 -25.73
C ASN A 246 5.63 -13.06 -25.80
N LEU A 247 5.00 -12.80 -24.65
CA LEU A 247 3.60 -12.36 -24.54
C LEU A 247 3.47 -10.84 -24.53
N SER A 248 4.38 -10.16 -23.84
CA SER A 248 4.51 -8.71 -23.70
C SER A 248 5.98 -8.34 -23.50
N PRO A 249 6.39 -7.06 -23.49
CA PRO A 249 7.77 -6.66 -23.21
C PRO A 249 8.38 -7.20 -21.90
N THR A 250 7.56 -7.61 -20.94
CA THR A 250 8.00 -8.04 -19.60
C THR A 250 7.57 -9.47 -19.24
N SER A 251 6.92 -10.18 -20.17
CA SER A 251 6.25 -11.46 -19.86
C SER A 251 6.39 -12.48 -20.98
N TYR A 252 6.76 -13.69 -20.60
CA TYR A 252 7.07 -14.83 -21.46
C TYR A 252 6.26 -16.06 -21.06
N GLN A 253 6.12 -17.01 -22.00
CA GLN A 253 5.58 -18.34 -21.74
C GLN A 253 6.26 -19.43 -22.57
N PHE A 254 5.99 -20.70 -22.26
CA PHE A 254 6.27 -21.79 -23.19
C PHE A 254 5.26 -21.80 -24.33
N LYS A 255 5.74 -22.03 -25.56
CA LYS A 255 4.90 -22.21 -26.74
C LYS A 255 3.93 -23.36 -26.55
N LYS A 256 2.65 -23.11 -26.87
CA LYS A 256 1.63 -24.17 -26.94
C LYS A 256 2.10 -25.23 -27.93
N SER A 257 2.20 -26.47 -27.45
CA SER A 257 2.70 -27.58 -28.24
C SER A 257 1.56 -28.14 -29.09
N ALA A 258 1.77 -28.27 -30.41
CA ALA A 258 0.81 -29.01 -31.24
C ALA A 258 0.80 -30.48 -30.77
N ASN A 259 -0.38 -31.07 -30.61
CA ASN A 259 -0.61 -32.39 -29.97
C ASN A 259 -0.07 -33.61 -30.77
N ILE A 260 0.95 -33.42 -31.61
CA ILE A 260 1.31 -34.35 -32.70
C ILE A 260 2.47 -35.29 -32.31
N SER A 261 3.27 -34.99 -31.27
CA SER A 261 4.54 -35.71 -31.03
C SER A 261 4.92 -36.01 -29.57
N GLY A 262 4.00 -35.92 -28.60
CA GLY A 262 4.24 -36.28 -27.18
C GLY A 262 5.27 -35.40 -26.42
N TYR A 263 6.04 -34.59 -27.14
CA TYR A 263 7.00 -33.63 -26.63
C TYR A 263 6.32 -32.28 -26.44
N SER A 264 6.17 -31.84 -25.19
CA SER A 264 5.74 -30.46 -24.90
C SER A 264 6.93 -29.58 -24.54
N CYS A 265 6.92 -28.35 -25.07
CA CYS A 265 7.95 -27.35 -24.79
C CYS A 265 8.10 -27.07 -23.29
N GLN A 266 6.98 -27.12 -22.56
CA GLN A 266 6.96 -27.07 -21.10
C GLN A 266 7.60 -28.31 -20.49
N GLY A 267 7.15 -29.52 -20.86
CA GLY A 267 7.62 -30.78 -20.26
C GLY A 267 9.14 -30.98 -20.32
N TYR A 268 9.79 -30.61 -21.42
CA TYR A 268 11.26 -30.69 -21.56
C TYR A 268 12.02 -29.68 -20.68
N ASN A 269 11.44 -28.52 -20.40
CA ASN A 269 12.12 -27.40 -19.72
C ASN A 269 11.69 -27.23 -18.24
N GLN A 270 10.56 -27.80 -17.82
CA GLN A 270 9.95 -27.58 -16.51
C GLN A 270 10.92 -27.86 -15.36
N GLN A 271 11.68 -28.97 -15.42
CA GLN A 271 12.66 -29.31 -14.36
C GLN A 271 13.80 -28.27 -14.27
N LYS A 272 14.23 -27.68 -15.40
CA LYS A 272 15.28 -26.65 -15.41
C LYS A 272 14.77 -25.34 -14.82
N LEU A 273 13.54 -24.95 -15.18
CA LEU A 273 12.82 -23.81 -14.63
C LEU A 273 12.62 -23.97 -13.11
N ASP A 274 12.10 -25.11 -12.65
CA ASP A 274 11.81 -25.36 -11.24
C ASP A 274 13.09 -25.39 -10.38
N ASN A 275 14.19 -25.96 -10.91
CA ASN A 275 15.49 -25.93 -10.24
C ASN A 275 16.05 -24.51 -10.09
N ASP A 276 15.91 -23.66 -11.11
CA ASP A 276 16.35 -22.28 -11.05
C ASP A 276 15.48 -21.44 -10.08
N VAL A 277 14.16 -21.55 -10.19
CA VAL A 277 13.22 -20.90 -9.26
C VAL A 277 13.49 -21.32 -7.82
N LYS A 278 13.79 -22.61 -7.57
CA LYS A 278 14.18 -23.11 -6.25
C LYS A 278 15.48 -22.48 -5.73
N ARG A 279 16.48 -22.29 -6.61
CA ARG A 279 17.73 -21.58 -6.28
C ARG A 279 17.45 -20.10 -5.94
N GLN A 280 16.72 -19.39 -6.79
CA GLN A 280 16.37 -17.98 -6.55
C GLN A 280 15.58 -17.81 -5.24
N PHE A 281 14.67 -18.73 -4.90
CA PHE A 281 14.00 -18.75 -3.60
C PHE A 281 14.95 -18.97 -2.42
N LYS A 282 16.00 -19.79 -2.55
CA LYS A 282 16.99 -19.98 -1.49
C LYS A 282 17.76 -18.68 -1.21
N ASP A 283 18.14 -17.96 -2.26
CA ASP A 283 18.87 -16.70 -2.14
C ASP A 283 17.97 -15.55 -1.65
N PHE A 284 16.69 -15.56 -2.02
CA PHE A 284 15.68 -14.63 -1.50
C PHE A 284 15.38 -14.87 -0.02
N ARG A 285 15.28 -16.13 0.43
CA ARG A 285 15.07 -16.49 1.83
C ARG A 285 16.15 -15.91 2.76
N LYS A 286 17.43 -16.05 2.39
CA LYS A 286 18.56 -15.45 3.12
C LYS A 286 18.44 -13.93 3.27
N LYS A 287 17.88 -13.24 2.26
CA LYS A 287 17.64 -11.79 2.32
C LYS A 287 16.48 -11.44 3.27
N LEU A 288 15.40 -12.24 3.27
CA LEU A 288 14.29 -12.07 4.21
C LEU A 288 14.73 -12.31 5.66
N GLU A 289 15.52 -13.35 5.89
CA GLU A 289 16.12 -13.72 7.17
C GLU A 289 16.99 -12.58 7.73
N LYS A 290 17.92 -12.05 6.92
CA LYS A 290 18.70 -10.85 7.28
C LYS A 290 17.85 -9.61 7.57
N ASN A 291 16.80 -9.37 6.77
CA ASN A 291 15.89 -8.24 6.99
C ASN A 291 15.08 -8.40 8.29
N TYR A 292 14.66 -9.62 8.61
CA TYR A 292 13.99 -9.96 9.87
C TYR A 292 14.92 -9.67 11.06
N PHE A 293 16.16 -10.19 11.05
CA PHE A 293 17.15 -9.94 12.10
C PHE A 293 17.47 -8.44 12.27
N THR A 294 17.59 -7.71 11.17
CA THR A 294 17.79 -6.25 11.20
C THR A 294 16.62 -5.53 11.87
N LEU A 295 15.38 -5.91 11.54
CA LEU A 295 14.17 -5.29 12.07
C LEU A 295 14.03 -5.51 13.59
N ILE A 296 14.25 -6.74 14.07
CA ILE A 296 14.13 -7.03 15.51
C ILE A 296 15.30 -6.47 16.33
N SER A 297 16.50 -6.31 15.74
CA SER A 297 17.63 -5.62 16.39
C SER A 297 17.35 -4.13 16.59
N GLN A 298 16.64 -3.49 15.67
CA GLN A 298 16.24 -2.08 15.79
C GLN A 298 15.06 -1.87 16.75
N ASN A 299 14.28 -2.90 17.04
CA ASN A 299 13.13 -2.82 17.92
C ASN A 299 12.87 -4.18 18.62
N PRO A 300 13.60 -4.47 19.72
CA PRO A 300 13.45 -5.73 20.45
C PRO A 300 12.03 -6.04 20.94
N ILE A 301 11.17 -5.02 21.14
CA ILE A 301 9.76 -5.23 21.49
C ILE A 301 9.08 -6.15 20.46
N LEU A 302 9.34 -5.97 19.16
CA LEU A 302 8.73 -6.79 18.10
C LEU A 302 9.07 -8.28 18.20
N ALA A 303 10.20 -8.64 18.82
CA ALA A 303 10.64 -10.02 18.97
C ALA A 303 9.92 -10.80 20.09
N HIS A 304 9.19 -10.10 20.97
CA HIS A 304 8.50 -10.73 22.12
C HIS A 304 6.97 -10.55 22.08
N LEU A 305 6.42 -9.87 21.06
CA LEU A 305 4.97 -9.66 20.91
C LEU A 305 4.26 -10.92 20.44
N ASN A 306 3.48 -11.55 21.32
CA ASN A 306 2.62 -12.69 20.99
C ASN A 306 1.28 -12.24 20.38
N LEU A 307 1.33 -11.51 19.27
CA LEU A 307 0.18 -10.86 18.62
C LEU A 307 0.10 -11.16 17.11
N THR A 308 -1.09 -10.99 16.56
CA THR A 308 -1.39 -10.93 15.12
C THR A 308 -1.46 -9.48 14.61
N GLY A 309 -1.84 -8.54 15.47
CA GLY A 309 -2.17 -7.16 15.09
C GLY A 309 -3.67 -6.94 14.84
N GLU A 310 -4.51 -7.98 14.86
CA GLU A 310 -5.98 -7.89 14.75
C GLU A 310 -6.69 -7.78 16.12
N GLU A 311 -5.98 -7.89 17.25
CA GLU A 311 -6.54 -7.87 18.61
C GLU A 311 -7.13 -6.50 19.02
N SER A 312 -7.89 -6.45 20.12
CA SER A 312 -8.39 -5.18 20.65
C SER A 312 -7.25 -4.27 21.11
N GLN A 313 -7.49 -2.95 21.13
CA GLN A 313 -6.51 -1.99 21.65
C GLN A 313 -6.08 -2.30 23.09
N LYS A 314 -7.00 -2.80 23.91
CA LYS A 314 -6.73 -3.20 25.30
C LYS A 314 -5.75 -4.37 25.36
N ASP A 315 -5.97 -5.40 24.55
CA ASP A 315 -5.12 -6.61 24.55
C ASP A 315 -3.72 -6.29 24.03
N LYS A 316 -3.63 -5.48 22.96
CA LYS A 316 -2.36 -4.95 22.43
C LYS A 316 -1.56 -4.20 23.49
N LEU A 317 -2.20 -3.29 24.23
CA LEU A 317 -1.52 -2.52 25.29
C LEU A 317 -1.14 -3.39 26.49
N THR A 318 -1.96 -4.40 26.83
CA THR A 318 -1.66 -5.37 27.88
C THR A 318 -0.40 -6.19 27.55
N GLU A 319 -0.31 -6.68 26.31
CA GLU A 319 0.82 -7.46 25.81
C GLU A 319 2.09 -6.61 25.65
N VAL A 320 1.96 -5.37 25.16
CA VAL A 320 3.05 -4.38 25.16
C VAL A 320 3.57 -4.14 26.58
N ASN A 321 2.70 -3.98 27.58
CA ASN A 321 3.10 -3.77 28.97
C ASN A 321 3.85 -5.00 29.54
N ARG A 322 3.39 -6.22 29.23
CA ARG A 322 4.08 -7.48 29.57
C ARG A 322 5.50 -7.52 28.98
N VAL A 323 5.62 -7.27 27.68
CA VAL A 323 6.91 -7.28 26.96
C VAL A 323 7.84 -6.19 27.48
N VAL A 324 7.36 -4.95 27.57
CA VAL A 324 8.14 -3.80 28.03
C VAL A 324 8.57 -3.96 29.49
N THR A 325 7.78 -4.64 30.33
CA THR A 325 8.22 -5.02 31.68
C THR A 325 9.40 -5.99 31.63
N LYS A 326 9.32 -7.08 30.83
CA LYS A 326 10.44 -8.02 30.65
C LYS A 326 11.71 -7.28 30.20
N LEU A 327 11.60 -6.47 29.14
CA LEU A 327 12.75 -5.74 28.58
C LEU A 327 13.31 -4.68 29.53
N LEU A 328 12.46 -4.01 30.32
CA LEU A 328 12.88 -3.03 31.32
C LEU A 328 13.68 -3.68 32.45
N ASP A 329 13.24 -4.84 32.92
CA ASP A 329 13.92 -5.56 34.01
C ASP A 329 15.23 -6.19 33.51
N GLN A 330 15.25 -6.73 32.29
CA GLN A 330 16.49 -7.16 31.62
C GLN A 330 17.45 -5.98 31.38
N SER A 331 16.98 -4.81 30.95
CA SER A 331 17.84 -3.64 30.76
C SER A 331 18.47 -3.12 32.05
N LYS A 332 17.77 -3.24 33.20
CA LYS A 332 18.36 -2.94 34.51
C LYS A 332 19.42 -3.96 34.90
N GLN A 333 19.15 -5.26 34.71
CA GLN A 333 20.14 -6.31 34.97
C GLN A 333 21.40 -6.10 34.11
N SER A 334 21.26 -5.69 32.84
CA SER A 334 22.39 -5.26 32.02
C SER A 334 23.10 -4.04 32.61
N LEU A 335 22.36 -3.00 33.03
CA LEU A 335 22.93 -1.78 33.58
C LEU A 335 23.74 -2.03 34.85
N ASP A 336 23.23 -2.87 35.75
CA ASP A 336 23.90 -3.24 36.99
C ASP A 336 25.17 -4.04 36.68
N GLY A 337 25.07 -5.08 35.83
CA GLY A 337 26.23 -5.84 35.36
C GLY A 337 27.31 -4.99 34.68
N ILE A 338 26.94 -4.07 33.79
CA ILE A 338 27.89 -3.14 33.16
C ILE A 338 28.47 -2.16 34.18
N LYS A 339 27.73 -1.73 35.22
CA LYS A 339 28.27 -0.85 36.26
C LYS A 339 29.34 -1.53 37.11
N ASP A 340 29.18 -2.83 37.37
CA ASP A 340 30.08 -3.60 38.22
C ASP A 340 31.40 -4.01 37.53
N LEU A 341 31.46 -4.08 36.19
CA LEU A 341 32.69 -4.41 35.44
C LEU A 341 33.90 -3.54 35.86
N ASP A 342 35.02 -4.16 36.23
CA ASP A 342 36.27 -3.45 36.51
C ASP A 342 37.51 -4.04 35.81
N GLY A 343 38.63 -3.33 35.90
CA GLY A 343 39.95 -3.81 35.45
C GLY A 343 39.96 -4.42 34.05
N ASP A 344 40.33 -5.70 34.01
CA ASP A 344 40.48 -6.49 32.78
C ASP A 344 39.11 -6.97 32.22
N GLU A 345 38.00 -6.88 32.96
CA GLU A 345 36.67 -7.30 32.47
C GLU A 345 36.04 -6.29 31.50
N LEU A 346 36.55 -5.05 31.49
CA LEU A 346 36.05 -3.97 30.64
C LEU A 346 36.21 -4.26 29.14
N SER A 347 37.19 -5.08 28.75
CA SER A 347 37.42 -5.45 27.35
C SER A 347 36.22 -6.19 26.74
N SER A 348 35.45 -6.95 27.54
CA SER A 348 34.23 -7.65 27.10
C SER A 348 33.19 -6.74 26.43
N LEU A 349 33.18 -5.43 26.76
CA LEU A 349 32.33 -4.43 26.13
C LEU A 349 32.56 -4.33 24.61
N ILE A 350 33.76 -4.63 24.11
CA ILE A 350 34.07 -4.54 22.68
C ILE A 350 33.28 -5.56 21.84
N ARG A 351 32.79 -6.65 22.47
CA ARG A 351 31.94 -7.67 21.83
C ARG A 351 30.49 -7.23 21.68
N LYS A 352 30.09 -6.11 22.30
CA LYS A 352 28.74 -5.54 22.21
C LYS A 352 28.65 -4.64 20.97
N ASP A 353 28.74 -5.26 19.79
CA ASP A 353 29.00 -4.58 18.51
C ASP A 353 28.09 -3.35 18.24
N SER A 354 26.82 -3.39 18.66
CA SER A 354 25.87 -2.29 18.42
C SER A 354 26.21 -1.03 19.24
N ILE A 355 26.83 -1.19 20.41
CA ILE A 355 27.27 -0.10 21.26
C ILE A 355 28.64 0.43 20.82
N VAL A 356 29.55 -0.44 20.39
CA VAL A 356 30.82 0.02 19.78
C VAL A 356 30.54 0.81 18.51
N GLU A 357 29.66 0.32 17.65
CA GLU A 357 29.20 1.02 16.44
C GLU A 357 28.54 2.37 16.79
N SER A 358 27.68 2.43 17.81
CA SER A 358 27.08 3.68 18.30
C SER A 358 28.12 4.67 18.84
N TYR A 359 29.11 4.17 19.59
CA TYR A 359 30.22 4.94 20.13
C TYR A 359 31.06 5.56 19.01
N LEU A 360 31.50 4.74 18.05
CA LEU A 360 32.27 5.16 16.88
C LEU A 360 31.53 6.23 16.07
N GLN A 361 30.23 6.05 15.82
CA GLN A 361 29.41 7.03 15.10
C GLN A 361 29.24 8.34 15.89
N LYS A 362 29.16 8.28 17.22
CA LYS A 362 28.97 9.45 18.11
C LYS A 362 30.23 10.30 18.25
N GLN A 363 31.41 9.66 18.37
CA GLN A 363 32.70 10.36 18.44
C GLN A 363 33.20 10.83 17.07
N GLY A 364 32.74 10.18 16.00
CA GLY A 364 33.31 10.30 14.66
C GLY A 364 34.41 9.24 14.49
N PRO A 365 34.23 8.24 13.60
CA PRO A 365 35.24 7.22 13.41
C PRO A 365 36.53 7.85 12.86
N SER A 366 37.67 7.37 13.33
CA SER A 366 39.01 7.73 12.86
C SER A 366 39.85 6.47 12.74
N GLU A 367 40.87 6.47 11.89
CA GLU A 367 41.72 5.29 11.65
C GLU A 367 42.27 4.72 12.97
N VAL A 368 42.85 5.58 13.83
CA VAL A 368 43.34 5.22 15.16
C VAL A 368 42.27 4.59 16.05
N LEU A 369 41.07 5.18 16.10
CA LEU A 369 39.99 4.68 16.95
C LEU A 369 39.46 3.33 16.44
N CYS A 370 39.43 3.15 15.11
CA CYS A 370 39.03 1.92 14.44
C CYS A 370 40.04 0.80 14.63
N ASP A 371 41.33 1.08 14.42
CA ASP A 371 42.43 0.13 14.63
C ASP A 371 42.49 -0.37 16.08
N VAL A 372 42.35 0.54 17.04
CA VAL A 372 42.34 0.17 18.47
C VAL A 372 41.09 -0.64 18.83
N SER A 373 39.92 -0.29 18.28
CA SER A 373 38.69 -1.04 18.51
C SER A 373 38.75 -2.45 17.90
N GLN A 374 39.27 -2.60 16.68
CA GLN A 374 39.48 -3.91 16.06
C GLN A 374 40.54 -4.71 16.84
N SER A 375 41.64 -4.07 17.26
CA SER A 375 42.67 -4.72 18.07
C SER A 375 42.15 -5.24 19.42
N LEU A 376 41.25 -4.51 20.07
CA LEU A 376 40.56 -4.99 21.28
C LEU A 376 39.60 -6.15 20.97
N LYS A 377 38.88 -6.09 19.84
CA LYS A 377 37.97 -7.16 19.40
C LYS A 377 38.73 -8.46 19.11
N ASP A 378 39.81 -8.38 18.33
CA ASP A 378 40.68 -9.51 17.99
C ASP A 378 41.33 -10.14 19.23
N GLU A 379 41.77 -9.32 20.21
CA GLU A 379 42.31 -9.80 21.49
C GLU A 379 41.26 -10.57 22.30
N GLU A 380 40.03 -10.06 22.35
CA GLU A 380 38.89 -10.66 23.06
C GLU A 380 38.38 -11.96 22.41
N ASP A 381 38.19 -11.94 21.09
CA ASP A 381 37.78 -13.11 20.31
C ASP A 381 38.88 -14.20 20.35
N PHE A 382 40.16 -13.81 20.44
CA PHE A 382 41.26 -14.75 20.65
C PHE A 382 41.29 -15.36 22.07
N GLU A 383 41.05 -14.58 23.13
CA GLU A 383 40.93 -15.12 24.48
C GLU A 383 39.69 -16.03 24.65
N GLU A 384 38.61 -15.77 23.89
CA GLU A 384 37.48 -16.69 23.78
C GLU A 384 37.86 -17.99 23.08
N LEU A 385 38.45 -17.90 21.88
CA LEU A 385 38.94 -19.04 21.13
C LEU A 385 39.94 -19.89 21.95
N LYS A 386 40.79 -19.23 22.73
CA LYS A 386 41.73 -19.88 23.67
C LYS A 386 41.00 -20.57 24.83
N THR A 387 39.93 -19.98 25.34
CA THR A 387 39.04 -20.62 26.34
C THR A 387 38.37 -21.85 25.73
N ASP A 388 37.90 -21.78 24.48
CA ASP A 388 37.22 -22.88 23.80
C ASP A 388 38.18 -23.99 23.38
N ILE A 389 39.39 -23.63 22.93
CA ILE A 389 40.51 -24.57 22.72
C ILE A 389 40.98 -25.17 24.05
N PHE A 390 40.90 -24.45 25.17
CA PHE A 390 41.22 -25.00 26.49
C PHE A 390 40.13 -25.94 27.02
N LEU A 391 38.85 -25.66 26.75
CA LEU A 391 37.73 -26.55 27.07
C LEU A 391 37.72 -27.81 26.19
N ALA A 392 37.84 -27.65 24.87
CA ALA A 392 37.98 -28.76 23.92
C ALA A 392 39.27 -29.55 24.14
N GLY A 393 40.38 -28.86 24.44
CA GLY A 393 41.66 -29.44 24.82
C GLY A 393 41.61 -30.14 26.18
N GLY A 394 40.85 -29.62 27.14
CA GLY A 394 40.56 -30.24 28.43
C GLY A 394 39.74 -31.52 28.29
N ALA A 395 38.74 -31.53 27.39
CA ALA A 395 37.99 -32.73 27.03
C ALA A 395 38.88 -33.75 26.29
N LEU A 396 39.72 -33.32 25.34
CA LEU A 396 40.64 -34.19 24.58
C LEU A 396 41.78 -34.76 25.42
N ILE A 397 42.38 -33.97 26.31
CA ILE A 397 43.46 -34.38 27.22
C ILE A 397 42.89 -35.15 28.41
N GLY A 398 41.75 -34.74 28.95
CA GLY A 398 41.01 -35.45 29.99
C GLY A 398 40.56 -36.83 29.53
N GLY A 399 39.89 -36.91 28.38
CA GLY A 399 39.53 -38.18 27.75
C GLY A 399 40.76 -39.01 27.34
N GLY A 400 41.78 -38.37 26.77
CA GLY A 400 43.02 -39.01 26.30
C GLY A 400 43.90 -39.58 27.42
N ILE A 401 43.97 -38.95 28.59
CA ILE A 401 44.75 -39.46 29.73
C ILE A 401 43.95 -40.49 30.54
N CYS A 402 42.63 -40.28 30.71
CA CYS A 402 41.78 -41.23 31.45
C CYS A 402 41.64 -42.56 30.71
N ALA A 403 41.48 -42.54 29.37
CA ALA A 403 41.37 -43.75 28.55
C ALA A 403 42.57 -44.72 28.68
N PHE A 404 43.74 -44.23 29.12
CA PHE A 404 44.96 -45.03 29.28
C PHE A 404 45.36 -45.33 30.73
N THR A 405 44.75 -44.72 31.75
CA THR A 405 45.27 -44.81 33.14
C THR A 405 44.26 -45.13 34.24
N ALA A 406 42.95 -44.91 34.06
CA ALA A 406 41.94 -45.28 35.05
C ALA A 406 40.58 -45.58 34.38
N GLY A 407 39.96 -46.71 34.76
CA GLY A 407 38.78 -47.27 34.09
C GLY A 407 37.51 -46.39 34.10
N ILE A 408 36.46 -46.90 33.45
CA ILE A 408 35.19 -46.26 33.03
C ILE A 408 34.64 -45.14 33.95
N GLY A 409 34.77 -45.24 35.28
CA GLY A 409 34.36 -44.17 36.21
C GLY A 409 35.11 -42.83 36.00
N CYS A 410 36.35 -42.84 35.51
CA CYS A 410 37.12 -41.63 35.24
C CYS A 410 36.66 -40.93 33.94
N VAL A 411 36.24 -41.72 32.93
CA VAL A 411 35.65 -41.20 31.68
C VAL A 411 34.34 -40.47 31.95
N ILE A 412 33.49 -41.03 32.83
CA ILE A 412 32.25 -40.36 33.25
C ILE A 412 32.56 -39.14 34.13
N GLY A 413 33.49 -39.24 35.08
CA GLY A 413 33.82 -38.15 36.01
C GLY A 413 34.44 -36.93 35.33
N VAL A 414 35.36 -37.12 34.37
CA VAL A 414 36.00 -36.02 33.63
C VAL A 414 35.13 -35.56 32.47
N GLY A 415 34.51 -36.48 31.73
CA GLY A 415 33.57 -36.15 30.65
C GLY A 415 32.42 -35.29 31.14
N VAL A 416 31.65 -35.76 32.13
CA VAL A 416 30.52 -34.99 32.69
C VAL A 416 30.96 -33.67 33.31
N ALA A 417 32.16 -33.58 33.91
CA ALA A 417 32.66 -32.31 34.45
C ALA A 417 33.02 -31.31 33.34
N THR A 418 33.72 -31.73 32.28
CA THR A 418 34.07 -30.83 31.16
C THR A 418 32.88 -30.53 30.25
N GLU A 419 31.95 -31.47 30.06
CA GLU A 419 30.69 -31.27 29.35
C GLU A 419 29.76 -30.35 30.14
N ALA A 420 29.63 -30.51 31.47
CA ALA A 420 28.84 -29.60 32.28
C ALA A 420 29.43 -28.19 32.33
N VAL A 421 30.77 -28.04 32.38
CA VAL A 421 31.42 -26.71 32.29
C VAL A 421 31.26 -26.12 30.89
N GLY A 422 31.42 -26.91 29.82
CA GLY A 422 31.20 -26.44 28.44
C GLY A 422 29.75 -26.02 28.18
N ILE A 423 28.78 -26.80 28.66
CA ILE A 423 27.35 -26.47 28.61
C ILE A 423 27.05 -25.24 29.48
N ALA A 424 27.63 -25.13 30.67
CA ALA A 424 27.45 -23.95 31.54
C ALA A 424 28.02 -22.69 30.90
N VAL A 425 29.23 -22.73 30.32
CA VAL A 425 29.84 -21.60 29.62
C VAL A 425 29.05 -21.23 28.36
N ALA A 426 28.62 -22.19 27.55
CA ALA A 426 27.78 -21.92 26.38
C ALA A 426 26.38 -21.40 26.75
N GLN A 427 25.82 -21.85 27.87
CA GLN A 427 24.55 -21.36 28.42
C GLN A 427 24.70 -19.94 28.98
N ASP A 428 25.78 -19.64 29.71
CA ASP A 428 26.10 -18.32 30.25
C ASP A 428 26.34 -17.29 29.12
N ARG A 429 27.12 -17.64 28.10
CA ARG A 429 27.27 -16.82 26.87
C ARG A 429 25.93 -16.61 26.15
N TYR A 430 25.07 -17.62 26.10
CA TYR A 430 23.72 -17.48 25.52
C TYR A 430 22.82 -16.59 26.39
N GLU A 431 22.89 -16.66 27.71
CA GLU A 431 22.13 -15.81 28.64
C GLU A 431 22.61 -14.35 28.60
N ASP A 432 23.92 -14.11 28.53
CA ASP A 432 24.50 -12.77 28.28
C ASP A 432 24.07 -12.24 26.90
N ALA A 433 24.06 -13.07 25.86
CA ALA A 433 23.58 -12.67 24.54
C ALA A 433 22.06 -12.37 24.52
N GLU A 434 21.23 -13.15 25.25
CA GLU A 434 19.81 -12.82 25.46
C GLU A 434 19.64 -11.49 26.18
N LEU A 435 20.35 -11.31 27.30
CA LEU A 435 20.31 -10.11 28.11
C LEU A 435 20.75 -8.87 27.30
N SER A 436 21.81 -9.02 26.50
CA SER A 436 22.37 -7.99 25.63
C SER A 436 21.43 -7.63 24.48
N PHE A 437 20.81 -8.60 23.80
CA PHE A 437 19.87 -8.34 22.72
C PHE A 437 18.63 -7.62 23.25
N ASN A 438 18.07 -8.09 24.37
CA ASN A 438 16.86 -7.53 24.97
C ASN A 438 17.05 -6.11 25.54
N SER A 439 18.28 -5.78 25.95
CA SER A 439 18.65 -4.45 26.42
C SER A 439 19.11 -3.49 25.30
N GLY A 440 19.24 -3.98 24.06
CA GLY A 440 19.69 -3.21 22.90
C GLY A 440 21.21 -3.04 22.77
N LEU A 441 21.99 -3.86 23.49
CA LEU A 441 23.46 -3.85 23.48
C LEU A 441 24.07 -4.66 22.32
N SER A 442 23.40 -5.72 21.88
CA SER A 442 23.87 -6.62 20.81
C SER A 442 22.81 -6.82 19.71
N SER A 443 23.25 -7.36 18.56
CA SER A 443 22.37 -7.68 17.45
C SER A 443 21.67 -9.04 17.65
N ALA A 444 20.56 -9.23 16.95
CA ALA A 444 19.89 -10.53 16.89
C ALA A 444 20.71 -11.59 16.13
N GLU A 445 21.66 -11.16 15.29
CA GLU A 445 22.62 -12.04 14.60
C GLU A 445 23.57 -12.67 15.64
N ASN A 446 24.17 -11.87 16.53
CA ASN A 446 25.03 -12.32 17.63
C ASN A 446 24.28 -13.29 18.57
N TYR A 447 23.02 -12.99 18.92
CA TYR A 447 22.18 -13.92 19.67
C TYR A 447 22.00 -15.27 18.97
N ASP A 448 21.69 -15.29 17.66
CA ASP A 448 21.43 -16.55 16.95
C ASP A 448 22.72 -17.37 16.79
N ASP A 449 23.87 -16.71 16.61
CA ASP A 449 25.19 -17.34 16.64
C ASP A 449 25.47 -18.00 18.01
N ARG A 450 25.27 -17.28 19.13
CA ARG A 450 25.45 -17.86 20.49
C ARG A 450 24.45 -18.97 20.81
N LYS A 451 23.22 -18.85 20.32
CA LYS A 451 22.21 -19.92 20.41
C LYS A 451 22.62 -21.13 19.59
N PHE A 452 23.15 -20.93 18.38
CA PHE A 452 23.69 -22.01 17.55
C PHE A 452 24.89 -22.68 18.24
N GLU A 453 25.82 -21.92 18.82
CA GLU A 453 26.93 -22.47 19.60
C GLU A 453 26.45 -23.32 20.78
N ARG A 454 25.47 -22.83 21.56
CA ARG A 454 24.84 -23.60 22.63
C ARG A 454 24.17 -24.87 22.11
N ASP A 455 23.32 -24.76 21.09
CA ASP A 455 22.57 -25.89 20.54
C ASP A 455 23.51 -26.92 19.88
N PHE A 456 24.60 -26.46 19.27
CA PHE A 456 25.67 -27.28 18.72
C PHE A 456 26.50 -27.95 19.82
N THR A 457 26.80 -27.25 20.92
CA THR A 457 27.48 -27.80 22.11
C THR A 457 26.62 -28.88 22.78
N LEU A 458 25.31 -28.65 22.92
CA LEU A 458 24.34 -29.63 23.40
C LEU A 458 24.21 -30.84 22.45
N LEU A 459 24.30 -30.62 21.13
CA LEU A 459 24.29 -31.67 20.11
C LEU A 459 25.60 -32.48 20.07
N LEU A 460 26.73 -31.86 20.41
CA LEU A 460 28.06 -32.47 20.45
C LEU A 460 28.39 -33.16 21.77
N ALA A 461 27.69 -32.84 22.87
CA ALA A 461 27.88 -33.48 24.17
C ALA A 461 27.86 -35.04 24.11
N PRO A 462 27.13 -35.71 23.19
CA PRO A 462 27.22 -37.17 23.01
C PRO A 462 28.09 -37.63 21.82
N LEU A 463 28.72 -36.74 21.04
CA LEU A 463 29.23 -37.01 19.69
C LEU A 463 30.59 -36.36 19.36
N SER A 464 31.63 -36.65 20.15
CA SER A 464 33.02 -36.25 19.86
C SER A 464 33.76 -37.22 18.92
N ALA A 465 33.24 -37.42 17.70
CA ALA A 465 33.95 -38.16 16.64
C ALA A 465 33.68 -37.62 15.22
N ALA A 466 34.78 -37.22 14.55
CA ALA A 466 34.90 -36.76 13.16
C ALA A 466 34.28 -35.39 12.81
N GLY A 467 35.15 -34.43 12.49
CA GLY A 467 34.82 -33.23 11.70
C GLY A 467 35.62 -33.19 10.41
N ASP A 468 35.20 -32.35 9.45
CA ASP A 468 36.02 -31.28 8.86
C ASP A 468 35.17 -30.35 7.95
N LEU A 469 35.75 -29.20 7.57
CA LEU A 469 35.39 -28.27 6.47
C LEU A 469 34.27 -27.23 6.69
N ILE A 470 34.69 -26.07 7.18
CA ILE A 470 34.09 -24.75 6.87
C ILE A 470 35.10 -23.93 6.04
N GLY A 471 34.66 -23.21 5.01
CA GLY A 471 35.57 -22.41 4.18
C GLY A 471 34.92 -21.44 3.19
N LYS A 472 34.79 -20.18 3.61
CA LYS A 472 34.73 -18.91 2.84
C LYS A 472 33.56 -18.68 1.85
N GLY A 473 32.92 -17.51 1.96
CA GLY A 473 31.92 -17.06 0.97
C GLY A 473 31.13 -15.79 1.27
N ALA A 474 31.65 -14.84 2.08
CA ALA A 474 30.96 -13.59 2.40
C ALA A 474 31.64 -12.37 1.77
N LYS A 475 31.08 -11.84 0.68
CA LYS A 475 31.25 -10.45 0.21
C LYS A 475 30.20 -10.13 -0.86
N ILE A 476 29.93 -8.84 -1.06
CA ILE A 476 28.96 -8.24 -2.02
C ILE A 476 27.48 -8.36 -1.58
N GLY A 477 27.03 -7.39 -0.77
CA GLY A 477 25.64 -7.30 -0.28
C GLY A 477 25.10 -5.89 0.00
N ALA A 478 25.57 -4.85 -0.71
CA ALA A 478 25.10 -3.47 -0.50
C ALA A 478 25.08 -2.52 -1.73
N LYS A 479 25.66 -2.88 -2.88
CA LYS A 479 25.76 -2.00 -4.07
C LYS A 479 25.21 -2.60 -5.38
N ALA A 480 24.14 -3.40 -5.29
CA ALA A 480 23.52 -4.05 -6.45
C ALA A 480 21.97 -3.95 -6.47
N TYR A 481 21.43 -2.76 -6.18
CA TYR A 481 20.00 -2.43 -6.43
C TYR A 481 19.78 -1.12 -7.20
N LYS A 482 20.86 -0.53 -7.71
CA LYS A 482 20.88 0.42 -8.82
C LYS A 482 22.08 0.04 -9.69
N TYR A 483 21.84 -0.67 -10.78
CA TYR A 483 22.64 -0.72 -12.02
C TYR A 483 22.05 -1.82 -12.92
N SER A 484 20.91 -1.51 -13.57
CA SER A 484 20.73 -2.01 -14.94
C SER A 484 21.49 -1.04 -15.84
N PRO A 485 22.40 -1.50 -16.74
CA PRO A 485 23.14 -0.61 -17.64
C PRO A 485 22.26 0.19 -18.62
N ASP A 486 20.98 -0.16 -18.75
CA ASP A 486 20.00 0.46 -19.64
C ASP A 486 19.07 1.50 -18.98
N GLY A 487 19.17 1.70 -17.66
CA GLY A 487 18.32 2.66 -16.94
C GLY A 487 16.84 2.27 -16.82
N SER A 488 16.46 1.05 -17.21
CA SER A 488 15.10 0.54 -16.95
C SER A 488 14.91 0.31 -15.45
N SER A 489 13.93 0.99 -14.85
CA SER A 489 13.52 0.71 -13.47
C SER A 489 12.78 -0.62 -13.45
N PHE A 490 13.33 -1.63 -12.79
CA PHE A 490 12.59 -2.84 -12.44
C PHE A 490 11.33 -2.43 -11.68
N ASP A 491 10.17 -2.70 -12.26
CA ASP A 491 8.88 -2.54 -11.59
C ASP A 491 8.81 -3.55 -10.44
N THR A 492 8.85 -3.05 -9.21
CA THR A 492 8.90 -3.85 -7.99
C THR A 492 7.54 -4.46 -7.62
N ASP A 493 6.49 -4.15 -8.39
CA ASP A 493 5.14 -4.64 -8.16
C ASP A 493 4.86 -6.01 -8.83
N PHE A 494 5.54 -7.04 -8.34
CA PHE A 494 5.40 -8.41 -8.85
C PHE A 494 3.95 -8.93 -8.80
N ILE A 495 3.16 -8.51 -7.81
CA ILE A 495 1.73 -8.88 -7.70
C ILE A 495 0.95 -8.24 -8.84
N GLY A 496 1.17 -6.94 -9.08
CA GLY A 496 0.58 -6.19 -10.18
C GLY A 496 0.89 -6.80 -11.55
N ILE A 497 2.16 -7.05 -11.83
CA ILE A 497 2.65 -7.70 -13.06
C ILE A 497 1.97 -9.06 -13.26
N ARG A 498 2.01 -9.95 -12.24
CA ARG A 498 1.35 -11.26 -12.30
C ARG A 498 -0.15 -11.15 -12.56
N GLN A 499 -0.85 -10.22 -11.90
CA GLN A 499 -2.28 -10.03 -12.11
C GLN A 499 -2.59 -9.51 -13.52
N ARG A 500 -1.76 -8.61 -14.05
CA ARG A 500 -1.87 -8.04 -15.40
C ARG A 500 -1.63 -9.10 -16.47
N ASP A 501 -0.67 -9.99 -16.25
CA ASP A 501 -0.37 -11.07 -17.19
C ASP A 501 -1.41 -12.18 -17.13
N LYS A 502 -1.93 -12.47 -15.93
CA LYS A 502 -3.11 -13.31 -15.74
C LYS A 502 -4.35 -12.69 -16.42
N PHE A 503 -4.48 -11.37 -16.46
CA PHE A 503 -5.53 -10.69 -17.22
C PHE A 503 -5.30 -10.82 -18.73
N ARG A 504 -4.11 -10.45 -19.24
CA ARG A 504 -3.74 -10.49 -20.67
C ARG A 504 -3.86 -11.90 -21.29
N SER A 505 -3.63 -12.95 -20.50
CA SER A 505 -3.78 -14.35 -20.92
C SER A 505 -5.23 -14.86 -20.95
N GLN A 506 -6.21 -14.12 -20.42
CA GLN A 506 -7.63 -14.44 -20.54
C GLN A 506 -8.15 -14.02 -21.92
N THR A 507 -7.97 -14.91 -22.90
CA THR A 507 -8.52 -14.75 -24.26
C THR A 507 -9.83 -15.50 -24.48
N ASP A 508 -10.12 -16.50 -23.65
CA ASP A 508 -11.42 -17.16 -23.64
C ASP A 508 -12.43 -16.24 -22.94
N PHE A 509 -13.42 -15.77 -23.70
CA PHE A 509 -14.65 -15.20 -23.14
C PHE A 509 -15.22 -16.21 -22.14
N ARG A 510 -15.46 -15.79 -20.89
CA ARG A 510 -15.68 -16.69 -19.72
C ARG A 510 -17.00 -17.49 -19.77
N SER A 511 -17.65 -17.52 -20.94
CA SER A 511 -19.02 -17.95 -21.15
C SER A 511 -19.27 -18.37 -22.60
N GLN A 512 -18.97 -19.63 -22.95
CA GLN A 512 -19.42 -20.20 -24.23
C GLN A 512 -20.96 -20.23 -24.39
N ARG A 513 -21.72 -20.02 -23.31
CA ARG A 513 -23.17 -19.78 -23.33
C ARG A 513 -23.57 -18.74 -22.28
N VAL A 514 -24.07 -17.59 -22.74
CA VAL A 514 -24.70 -16.57 -21.89
C VAL A 514 -26.06 -17.11 -21.40
N PRO A 515 -26.37 -17.07 -20.09
CA PRO A 515 -27.69 -17.48 -19.60
C PRO A 515 -28.78 -16.54 -20.15
N LYS A 516 -29.84 -17.10 -20.74
CA LYS A 516 -31.00 -16.31 -21.19
C LYS A 516 -31.88 -15.82 -20.03
N ASN A 517 -32.05 -16.67 -19.02
CA ASN A 517 -32.81 -16.35 -17.82
C ASN A 517 -32.15 -15.19 -17.05
N LYS A 518 -32.93 -14.14 -16.80
CA LYS A 518 -32.49 -12.90 -16.12
C LYS A 518 -31.77 -13.14 -14.79
N THR A 519 -32.31 -13.98 -13.90
CA THR A 519 -31.72 -14.26 -12.58
C THR A 519 -30.38 -14.98 -12.71
N ALA A 520 -30.29 -16.01 -13.56
CA ALA A 520 -29.03 -16.72 -13.82
C ALA A 520 -27.98 -15.81 -14.51
N PHE A 521 -28.43 -14.85 -15.32
CA PHE A 521 -27.57 -13.84 -15.94
C PHE A 521 -27.01 -12.84 -14.91
N ILE A 522 -27.85 -12.27 -14.05
CA ILE A 522 -27.45 -11.37 -12.95
C ILE A 522 -26.43 -12.05 -12.05
N ASN A 523 -26.75 -13.25 -11.53
CA ASN A 523 -25.87 -14.03 -10.66
C ASN A 523 -24.49 -14.33 -11.28
N LYS A 524 -24.39 -14.35 -12.62
CA LYS A 524 -23.15 -14.63 -13.35
C LYS A 524 -22.30 -13.37 -13.59
N TYR A 525 -22.93 -12.22 -13.85
CA TYR A 525 -22.24 -11.04 -14.37
C TYR A 525 -22.27 -9.80 -13.47
N GLU A 526 -23.20 -9.69 -12.51
CA GLU A 526 -23.27 -8.52 -11.61
C GLU A 526 -21.99 -8.38 -10.78
N GLY A 527 -21.59 -9.44 -10.09
CA GLY A 527 -20.36 -9.51 -9.27
C GLY A 527 -19.05 -9.65 -10.07
N LEU A 528 -19.08 -9.52 -11.40
CA LEU A 528 -17.88 -9.69 -12.23
C LEU A 528 -16.93 -8.49 -12.08
N ILE A 529 -15.86 -8.70 -11.30
CA ILE A 529 -14.72 -7.79 -11.20
C ILE A 529 -13.73 -8.12 -12.31
N LEU A 530 -13.66 -7.25 -13.33
CA LEU A 530 -12.77 -7.41 -14.48
C LEU A 530 -11.30 -7.06 -14.15
N ALA A 531 -11.10 -5.93 -13.47
CA ALA A 531 -9.80 -5.45 -13.02
C ALA A 531 -9.82 -5.34 -11.49
N SER A 532 -8.76 -5.82 -10.83
CA SER A 532 -8.61 -5.73 -9.37
C SER A 532 -8.30 -4.29 -8.93
N PRO A 533 -8.41 -3.97 -7.62
CA PRO A 533 -7.96 -2.67 -7.11
C PRO A 533 -6.47 -2.38 -7.38
N LYS A 534 -5.66 -3.44 -7.49
CA LYS A 534 -4.24 -3.37 -7.82
C LYS A 534 -4.00 -3.00 -9.28
N LEU A 535 -4.73 -3.60 -10.22
CA LEU A 535 -4.68 -3.25 -11.64
C LEU A 535 -5.22 -1.85 -11.91
N ASN A 536 -6.37 -1.50 -11.32
CA ASN A 536 -6.88 -0.12 -11.35
C ASN A 536 -5.82 0.87 -10.83
N GLY A 537 -5.16 0.55 -9.72
CA GLY A 537 -4.07 1.36 -9.16
C GLY A 537 -2.93 1.58 -10.15
N ARG A 538 -2.43 0.52 -10.80
CA ARG A 538 -1.35 0.62 -11.81
C ARG A 538 -1.75 1.47 -13.01
N TRP A 539 -2.94 1.24 -13.56
CA TRP A 539 -3.46 2.06 -14.66
C TRP A 539 -3.58 3.53 -14.25
N ILE A 540 -4.00 3.83 -13.02
CA ILE A 540 -4.08 5.21 -12.50
C ILE A 540 -2.69 5.86 -12.40
N GLU A 541 -1.68 5.18 -11.87
CA GLU A 541 -0.34 5.75 -11.80
C GLU A 541 0.29 5.90 -13.22
N THR A 542 0.02 4.97 -14.15
CA THR A 542 0.40 5.07 -15.57
C THR A 542 -0.32 6.23 -16.28
N ALA A 543 -1.59 6.50 -15.95
CA ALA A 543 -2.36 7.62 -16.48
C ALA A 543 -1.83 8.98 -15.97
N LYS A 544 -1.47 9.07 -14.68
CA LYS A 544 -0.86 10.27 -14.08
C LYS A 544 0.54 10.56 -14.61
N SER A 545 1.39 9.54 -14.73
CA SER A 545 2.76 9.68 -15.26
C SER A 545 2.80 9.86 -16.78
N GLN A 546 1.71 9.55 -17.49
CA GLN A 546 1.62 9.55 -18.95
C GLN A 546 2.66 8.63 -19.59
N ASN A 547 2.87 7.42 -19.03
CA ASN A 547 3.90 6.48 -19.48
C ASN A 547 3.46 5.52 -20.60
N ALA A 548 2.19 5.58 -21.03
CA ALA A 548 1.69 4.82 -22.18
C ALA A 548 1.68 5.65 -23.47
N GLY A 549 1.83 4.99 -24.61
CA GLY A 549 1.88 5.62 -25.93
C GLY A 549 0.51 5.82 -26.57
N LEU A 550 -0.51 5.13 -26.05
CA LEU A 550 -1.91 5.21 -26.47
C LEU A 550 -2.82 4.83 -25.29
N TYR A 551 -3.96 5.49 -25.17
CA TYR A 551 -5.02 5.16 -24.22
C TYR A 551 -6.33 4.87 -24.96
N LEU A 552 -7.11 3.93 -24.42
CA LEU A 552 -8.47 3.61 -24.83
C LEU A 552 -9.39 3.71 -23.61
N ASP A 553 -10.50 4.42 -23.75
CA ASP A 553 -11.62 4.39 -22.81
C ASP A 553 -12.86 3.88 -23.54
N ILE A 554 -13.58 2.92 -22.96
CA ILE A 554 -14.88 2.47 -23.42
C ILE A 554 -15.86 2.58 -22.26
N GLU A 555 -16.90 3.40 -22.44
CA GLU A 555 -17.94 3.63 -21.44
C GLU A 555 -19.34 3.21 -21.91
N ASN A 556 -20.15 2.70 -20.98
CA ASN A 556 -21.59 2.60 -21.20
C ASN A 556 -22.20 4.01 -21.17
N ALA A 557 -22.48 4.56 -22.35
CA ALA A 557 -23.10 5.85 -22.56
C ALA A 557 -24.60 5.83 -22.24
N ALA A 558 -25.25 4.67 -22.36
CA ALA A 558 -26.67 4.47 -22.08
C ALA A 558 -26.98 4.18 -20.60
N LEU A 559 -25.97 3.95 -19.74
CA LEU A 559 -26.12 3.43 -18.38
C LEU A 559 -27.26 4.06 -17.56
N LYS A 560 -27.32 5.40 -17.48
CA LYS A 560 -28.38 6.11 -16.76
C LYS A 560 -29.76 5.80 -17.37
N ARG A 561 -29.89 5.99 -18.68
CA ARG A 561 -31.12 5.74 -19.43
C ARG A 561 -31.60 4.30 -19.27
N LEU A 562 -30.69 3.32 -19.22
CA LEU A 562 -31.01 1.91 -19.00
C LEU A 562 -31.48 1.64 -17.56
N ASN A 563 -30.86 2.24 -16.55
CA ASN A 563 -31.39 2.18 -15.19
C ASN A 563 -32.81 2.76 -15.13
N ASP A 564 -33.04 3.90 -15.80
CA ASP A 564 -34.33 4.59 -15.85
C ASP A 564 -35.39 3.80 -16.68
N THR A 565 -35.02 3.07 -17.75
CA THR A 565 -35.97 2.33 -18.62
C THR A 565 -36.18 0.85 -18.28
N ILE A 566 -35.22 0.20 -17.63
CA ILE A 566 -35.28 -1.23 -17.25
C ILE A 566 -35.70 -1.37 -15.77
N GLY A 567 -35.44 -0.37 -14.92
CA GLY A 567 -35.82 -0.38 -13.50
C GLY A 567 -35.02 -1.36 -12.62
N ASP A 568 -33.99 -2.00 -13.17
CA ASP A 568 -33.20 -3.03 -12.49
C ASP A 568 -31.69 -2.76 -12.62
N LYS A 569 -31.12 -2.10 -11.60
CA LYS A 569 -29.71 -1.72 -11.56
C LYS A 569 -28.77 -2.93 -11.58
N SER A 570 -29.17 -4.06 -10.98
CA SER A 570 -28.41 -5.31 -10.98
C SER A 570 -28.33 -5.91 -12.39
N TYR A 571 -29.46 -5.91 -13.12
CA TYR A 571 -29.49 -6.35 -14.51
C TYR A 571 -28.67 -5.46 -15.44
N VAL A 572 -28.79 -4.13 -15.30
CA VAL A 572 -28.00 -3.17 -16.09
C VAL A 572 -26.49 -3.27 -15.77
N THR A 573 -26.12 -3.55 -14.52
CA THR A 573 -24.73 -3.82 -14.12
C THR A 573 -24.21 -5.11 -14.77
N ALA A 574 -25.01 -6.18 -14.74
CA ALA A 574 -24.68 -7.45 -15.40
C ALA A 574 -24.53 -7.30 -16.92
N LEU A 575 -25.42 -6.56 -17.60
CA LEU A 575 -25.31 -6.21 -19.02
C LEU A 575 -24.02 -5.44 -19.30
N THR A 576 -23.68 -4.48 -18.43
CA THR A 576 -22.46 -3.68 -18.57
C THR A 576 -21.19 -4.51 -18.36
N ASN A 577 -21.20 -5.49 -17.46
CA ASN A 577 -20.05 -6.37 -17.23
C ASN A 577 -19.91 -7.46 -18.30
N LEU A 578 -21.01 -7.93 -18.90
CA LEU A 578 -21.00 -8.81 -20.08
C LEU A 578 -20.20 -8.18 -21.24
N HIS A 579 -20.44 -6.91 -21.54
CA HIS A 579 -19.71 -6.17 -22.58
C HIS A 579 -18.21 -6.11 -22.28
N LYS A 580 -17.86 -5.74 -21.05
CA LYS A 580 -16.47 -5.60 -20.58
C LYS A 580 -15.69 -6.92 -20.68
N ASP A 581 -16.29 -8.04 -20.29
CA ASP A 581 -15.71 -9.40 -20.39
C ASP A 581 -15.43 -9.76 -21.86
N LEU A 582 -16.39 -9.49 -22.74
CA LEU A 582 -16.27 -9.76 -24.18
C LEU A 582 -15.16 -8.92 -24.83
N VAL A 583 -15.22 -7.59 -24.68
CA VAL A 583 -14.25 -6.70 -25.33
C VAL A 583 -12.83 -6.92 -24.78
N SER A 584 -12.69 -7.21 -23.48
CA SER A 584 -11.38 -7.58 -22.90
C SER A 584 -10.83 -8.86 -23.51
N SER A 585 -11.65 -9.90 -23.64
CA SER A 585 -11.24 -11.18 -24.23
C SER A 585 -10.75 -11.00 -25.68
N ARG A 586 -11.46 -10.17 -26.46
CA ARG A 586 -11.09 -9.85 -27.86
C ARG A 586 -9.84 -8.97 -27.95
N ILE A 587 -9.66 -7.98 -27.07
CA ILE A 587 -8.44 -7.16 -26.99
C ILE A 587 -7.23 -8.04 -26.61
N ASN A 588 -7.38 -8.92 -25.63
CA ASN A 588 -6.35 -9.86 -25.20
C ASN A 588 -5.93 -10.83 -26.33
N GLU A 589 -6.88 -11.30 -27.15
CA GLU A 589 -6.57 -12.11 -28.33
C GLU A 589 -5.77 -11.30 -29.37
N MET A 590 -6.22 -10.08 -29.67
CA MET A 590 -5.55 -9.18 -30.61
C MET A 590 -4.12 -8.84 -30.16
N LEU A 591 -3.89 -8.63 -28.86
CA LEU A 591 -2.57 -8.30 -28.30
C LEU A 591 -1.50 -9.38 -28.51
N LYS A 592 -1.86 -10.63 -28.86
CA LYS A 592 -0.90 -11.66 -29.29
C LYS A 592 -0.12 -11.27 -30.55
N LYS A 593 -0.70 -10.42 -31.41
CA LYS A 593 -0.01 -9.84 -32.58
C LYS A 593 1.04 -8.79 -32.20
N TYR A 594 0.97 -8.26 -30.97
CA TYR A 594 1.76 -7.13 -30.50
C TYR A 594 2.59 -7.49 -29.25
N PRO A 595 3.56 -8.43 -29.35
CA PRO A 595 4.39 -8.85 -28.23
C PRO A 595 5.33 -7.74 -27.71
N GLY A 596 5.52 -6.66 -28.48
CA GLY A 596 6.23 -5.45 -28.07
C GLY A 596 5.35 -4.40 -27.37
N VAL A 597 4.05 -4.68 -27.17
CA VAL A 597 3.10 -3.76 -26.52
C VAL A 597 2.61 -4.38 -25.22
N ASP A 598 2.83 -3.68 -24.10
CA ASP A 598 2.27 -4.05 -22.79
C ASP A 598 0.95 -3.30 -22.52
N ILE A 599 0.18 -3.74 -21.51
CA ILE A 599 -1.06 -3.05 -21.10
C ILE A 599 -1.16 -2.85 -19.60
N GLU A 600 -1.61 -1.68 -19.16
CA GLU A 600 -2.33 -1.58 -17.88
C GLU A 600 -3.83 -1.48 -18.15
N VAL A 601 -4.65 -2.02 -17.25
CA VAL A 601 -6.11 -2.08 -17.39
C VAL A 601 -6.83 -1.54 -16.15
N TYR A 602 -7.91 -0.81 -16.38
CA TYR A 602 -8.80 -0.27 -15.35
C TYR A 602 -10.25 -0.63 -15.66
N SER A 603 -11.06 -0.88 -14.62
CA SER A 603 -12.50 -1.03 -14.80
C SER A 603 -13.33 -0.61 -13.57
N ASP A 604 -14.22 0.36 -13.77
CA ASP A 604 -15.25 0.77 -12.81
C ASP A 604 -16.65 0.28 -13.25
N PHE A 605 -17.71 0.70 -12.55
CA PHE A 605 -19.09 0.31 -12.87
C PHE A 605 -19.51 0.66 -14.30
N LYS A 606 -18.99 1.75 -14.88
CA LYS A 606 -19.43 2.29 -16.18
C LYS A 606 -18.48 1.96 -17.33
N SER A 607 -17.19 1.79 -17.06
CA SER A 607 -16.13 1.79 -18.08
C SER A 607 -15.11 0.66 -17.96
N VAL A 608 -14.40 0.42 -19.06
CA VAL A 608 -13.15 -0.33 -19.13
C VAL A 608 -12.13 0.50 -19.90
N ARG A 609 -10.91 0.60 -19.38
CA ARG A 609 -9.87 1.48 -19.92
C ARG A 609 -8.55 0.74 -20.02
N TYR A 610 -7.76 1.09 -21.04
CA TYR A 610 -6.45 0.50 -21.31
C TYR A 610 -5.42 1.60 -21.50
N ALA A 611 -4.20 1.32 -21.07
CA ALA A 611 -3.01 2.13 -21.34
C ALA A 611 -1.98 1.22 -22.03
N PHE A 612 -1.68 1.48 -23.30
CA PHE A 612 -0.80 0.65 -24.13
C PHE A 612 0.63 1.19 -24.07
N MET A 613 1.55 0.38 -23.57
CA MET A 613 2.95 0.76 -23.31
C MET A 613 3.89 0.15 -24.35
N PRO A 614 5.04 0.78 -24.66
CA PRO A 614 5.61 1.97 -24.03
C PRO A 614 5.16 3.31 -24.68
N LYS A 615 5.54 4.44 -24.08
CA LYS A 615 5.22 5.81 -24.53
C LYS A 615 5.70 6.13 -25.94
N ASP A 616 6.93 5.71 -26.22
CA ASP A 616 7.75 5.93 -27.41
C ASP A 616 7.50 4.91 -28.53
N MET A 617 6.43 4.10 -28.43
CA MET A 617 5.95 3.24 -29.51
C MET A 617 5.89 3.99 -30.85
N SER A 618 6.43 3.36 -31.91
CA SER A 618 6.53 3.95 -33.25
C SER A 618 5.16 4.31 -33.82
N GLN A 619 5.11 5.31 -34.69
CA GLN A 619 3.85 5.77 -35.28
C GLN A 619 3.15 4.66 -36.10
N GLU A 620 3.91 3.87 -36.85
CA GLU A 620 3.41 2.68 -37.56
C GLU A 620 2.75 1.67 -36.61
N MET A 621 3.39 1.37 -35.48
CA MET A 621 2.82 0.44 -34.49
C MET A 621 1.56 1.03 -33.83
N LYS A 622 1.55 2.34 -33.54
CA LYS A 622 0.37 3.05 -33.01
C LYS A 622 -0.80 3.01 -34.00
N ASP A 623 -0.58 3.30 -35.28
CA ASP A 623 -1.63 3.30 -36.29
C ASP A 623 -2.16 1.88 -36.58
N ALA A 624 -1.26 0.88 -36.62
CA ALA A 624 -1.66 -0.53 -36.72
C ALA A 624 -2.50 -0.98 -35.51
N LEU A 625 -2.08 -0.63 -34.29
CA LEU A 625 -2.80 -0.96 -33.06
C LEU A 625 -4.17 -0.27 -33.00
N MET A 626 -4.27 1.02 -33.37
CA MET A 626 -5.56 1.74 -33.44
C MET A 626 -6.53 1.10 -34.44
N LYS A 627 -6.03 0.66 -35.61
CA LYS A 627 -6.84 -0.04 -36.62
C LYS A 627 -7.41 -1.36 -36.07
N ASP A 628 -6.57 -2.20 -35.47
CA ASP A 628 -6.98 -3.49 -34.91
C ASP A 628 -7.89 -3.33 -33.68
N LEU A 629 -7.65 -2.33 -32.83
CA LEU A 629 -8.56 -1.98 -31.72
C LEU A 629 -9.95 -1.56 -32.22
N ASN A 630 -10.03 -0.79 -33.30
CA ASN A 630 -11.32 -0.38 -33.88
C ASN A 630 -12.08 -1.57 -34.51
N ALA A 631 -11.39 -2.51 -35.13
CA ALA A 631 -11.99 -3.76 -35.61
C ALA A 631 -12.54 -4.60 -34.45
N VAL A 632 -11.72 -4.84 -33.43
CA VAL A 632 -12.11 -5.57 -32.20
C VAL A 632 -13.31 -4.92 -31.52
N TYR A 633 -13.33 -3.59 -31.39
CA TYR A 633 -14.44 -2.87 -30.78
C TYR A 633 -15.75 -3.04 -31.57
N LYS A 634 -15.69 -2.93 -32.89
CA LYS A 634 -16.85 -3.11 -33.78
C LYS A 634 -17.40 -4.53 -33.70
N GLU A 635 -16.53 -5.53 -33.76
CA GLU A 635 -16.89 -6.95 -33.66
C GLU A 635 -17.53 -7.26 -32.30
N ALA A 636 -16.90 -6.83 -31.19
CA ALA A 636 -17.41 -7.02 -29.84
C ALA A 636 -18.78 -6.35 -29.63
N ASN A 637 -18.99 -5.10 -30.08
CA ASN A 637 -20.29 -4.43 -29.99
C ASN A 637 -21.38 -5.17 -30.80
N THR A 638 -21.04 -5.69 -31.99
CA THR A 638 -21.98 -6.44 -32.84
C THR A 638 -22.38 -7.77 -32.18
N GLU A 639 -21.40 -8.53 -31.69
CA GLU A 639 -21.62 -9.79 -30.98
C GLU A 639 -22.40 -9.57 -29.67
N TYR A 640 -22.06 -8.54 -28.90
CA TYR A 640 -22.78 -8.13 -27.70
C TYR A 640 -24.25 -7.79 -28.00
N ALA A 641 -24.52 -6.99 -29.04
CA ALA A 641 -25.88 -6.59 -29.37
C ALA A 641 -26.75 -7.79 -29.78
N ASN A 642 -26.18 -8.76 -30.51
CA ASN A 642 -26.85 -10.01 -30.84
C ASN A 642 -27.15 -10.87 -29.60
N MET A 643 -26.24 -10.92 -28.63
CA MET A 643 -26.48 -11.61 -27.35
C MET A 643 -27.60 -10.93 -26.56
N VAL A 644 -27.53 -9.61 -26.36
CA VAL A 644 -28.52 -8.84 -25.57
C VAL A 644 -29.92 -8.88 -26.19
N LYS A 645 -30.05 -8.79 -27.52
CA LYS A 645 -31.34 -8.92 -28.22
C LYS A 645 -32.00 -10.31 -28.03
N SER A 646 -31.30 -11.28 -27.44
CA SER A 646 -31.82 -12.63 -27.11
C SER A 646 -32.11 -12.87 -25.62
N LEU A 647 -31.95 -11.86 -24.76
CA LEU A 647 -32.21 -11.92 -23.32
C LEU A 647 -33.61 -11.41 -22.95
N ASP A 648 -34.17 -11.97 -21.88
CA ASP A 648 -35.47 -11.57 -21.36
C ASP A 648 -35.44 -10.15 -20.76
N GLY A 649 -36.53 -9.39 -20.87
CA GLY A 649 -36.68 -8.09 -20.20
C GLY A 649 -35.90 -6.92 -20.81
N ILE A 650 -35.39 -7.05 -22.04
CA ILE A 650 -34.86 -5.93 -22.83
C ILE A 650 -36.00 -5.31 -23.67
N PRO A 651 -36.36 -4.03 -23.49
CA PRO A 651 -37.41 -3.41 -24.30
C PRO A 651 -37.07 -3.37 -25.79
N ALA A 652 -38.01 -3.70 -26.68
CA ALA A 652 -37.79 -3.76 -28.14
C ALA A 652 -37.37 -2.42 -28.79
N LYS A 653 -37.53 -1.29 -28.09
CA LYS A 653 -37.07 0.05 -28.48
C LYS A 653 -35.59 0.33 -28.18
N GLU A 654 -34.92 -0.56 -27.47
CA GLU A 654 -33.50 -0.43 -27.14
C GLU A 654 -32.62 -0.85 -28.32
N ASP A 655 -31.52 -0.12 -28.54
CA ASP A 655 -30.48 -0.53 -29.50
C ASP A 655 -29.12 -0.74 -28.79
N PRO A 656 -28.82 -1.99 -28.39
CA PRO A 656 -27.61 -2.34 -27.66
C PRO A 656 -26.27 -2.02 -28.34
N ASP A 657 -26.22 -1.82 -29.66
CA ASP A 657 -24.98 -1.49 -30.37
C ASP A 657 -24.54 -0.02 -30.18
N GLN A 658 -25.47 0.87 -29.80
CA GLN A 658 -25.21 2.27 -29.45
C GLN A 658 -24.89 2.50 -27.96
N TRP A 659 -25.12 1.49 -27.10
CA TRP A 659 -25.01 1.64 -25.65
C TRP A 659 -23.59 1.99 -25.19
N PHE A 660 -22.58 1.50 -25.91
CA PHE A 660 -21.17 1.71 -25.59
C PHE A 660 -20.54 2.70 -26.57
N GLN A 661 -19.65 3.54 -26.04
CA GLN A 661 -18.92 4.53 -26.82
C GLN A 661 -17.44 4.46 -26.44
N GLY A 662 -16.56 4.52 -27.45
CA GLY A 662 -15.13 4.30 -27.29
C GLY A 662 -14.29 5.43 -27.86
N GLY A 663 -13.24 5.81 -27.13
CA GLY A 663 -12.36 6.93 -27.46
C GLY A 663 -10.89 6.60 -27.31
N LEU A 664 -10.09 7.10 -28.26
CA LEU A 664 -8.63 6.94 -28.31
C LEU A 664 -7.94 8.29 -28.09
N GLY A 665 -6.89 8.32 -27.27
CA GLY A 665 -6.12 9.52 -26.96
C GLY A 665 -4.67 9.24 -26.55
N LEU A 666 -3.83 10.27 -26.52
CA LEU A 666 -2.44 10.19 -26.05
C LEU A 666 -2.31 10.36 -24.53
N SER A 667 -3.40 10.75 -23.85
CA SER A 667 -3.57 10.64 -22.40
C SER A 667 -4.89 9.94 -22.06
N ALA A 668 -4.98 9.41 -20.85
CA ALA A 668 -6.21 8.79 -20.33
C ALA A 668 -7.42 9.75 -20.40
N ASP A 669 -7.21 11.03 -20.11
CA ASP A 669 -8.27 12.04 -20.15
C ASP A 669 -8.69 12.41 -21.57
N GLN A 670 -7.75 12.44 -22.53
CA GLN A 670 -8.10 12.59 -23.94
C GLN A 670 -8.96 11.42 -24.41
N ALA A 671 -8.61 10.18 -24.06
CA ALA A 671 -9.41 9.00 -24.40
C ALA A 671 -10.82 9.06 -23.79
N GLY A 672 -10.93 9.40 -22.50
CA GLY A 672 -12.22 9.52 -21.80
C GLY A 672 -13.11 10.64 -22.34
N GLN A 673 -12.56 11.83 -22.62
CA GLN A 673 -13.33 12.89 -23.27
C GLN A 673 -13.75 12.51 -24.69
N THR A 674 -12.90 11.78 -25.41
CA THR A 674 -13.22 11.27 -26.76
C THR A 674 -14.38 10.27 -26.72
N ALA A 675 -14.38 9.33 -25.77
CA ALA A 675 -15.48 8.37 -25.59
C ALA A 675 -16.80 9.09 -25.24
N LYS A 676 -16.73 10.10 -24.36
CA LYS A 676 -17.87 10.93 -23.97
C LYS A 676 -18.43 11.76 -25.14
N LYS A 677 -17.58 12.28 -26.02
CA LYS A 677 -17.94 13.11 -27.18
C LYS A 677 -18.35 12.32 -28.42
N ALA A 678 -17.94 11.05 -28.55
CA ALA A 678 -18.33 10.15 -29.64
C ALA A 678 -19.86 10.06 -29.84
N ARG A 679 -20.61 10.16 -28.73
CA ARG A 679 -22.08 10.28 -28.67
C ARG A 679 -22.66 11.33 -29.64
N SER A 680 -21.94 12.43 -29.89
CA SER A 680 -22.38 13.53 -30.74
C SER A 680 -22.03 13.34 -32.23
N LEU A 681 -21.19 12.36 -32.57
CA LEU A 681 -20.65 12.19 -33.93
C LEU A 681 -21.45 11.22 -34.80
N SER A 682 -22.46 10.53 -34.25
CA SER A 682 -23.31 9.57 -34.98
C SER A 682 -22.52 8.47 -35.72
N ARG A 683 -21.56 7.84 -35.04
CA ARG A 683 -20.73 6.74 -35.57
C ARG A 683 -20.97 5.41 -34.83
N PRO A 684 -22.00 4.61 -35.20
CA PRO A 684 -22.25 3.28 -34.64
C PRO A 684 -21.01 2.39 -34.59
N ALA A 685 -20.73 1.81 -33.42
CA ALA A 685 -19.70 0.79 -33.21
C ALA A 685 -18.30 1.14 -33.80
N GLN A 686 -17.88 2.41 -33.72
CA GLN A 686 -16.53 2.86 -34.09
C GLN A 686 -15.84 3.58 -32.93
N LEU A 687 -14.52 3.41 -32.81
CA LEU A 687 -13.69 4.21 -31.92
C LEU A 687 -13.49 5.60 -32.53
N THR A 688 -13.66 6.64 -31.72
CA THR A 688 -13.36 8.02 -32.10
C THR A 688 -11.92 8.37 -31.67
N ARG A 689 -11.21 9.22 -32.42
CA ARG A 689 -9.88 9.74 -32.03
C ARG A 689 -10.00 11.12 -31.40
N PHE A 690 -9.09 11.47 -30.51
CA PHE A 690 -9.07 12.81 -29.90
C PHE A 690 -9.03 13.96 -30.94
N ASP A 691 -8.35 13.75 -32.07
CA ASP A 691 -8.32 14.73 -33.17
C ASP A 691 -9.71 15.01 -33.77
N ASP A 692 -10.62 14.02 -33.80
CA ASP A 692 -12.00 14.19 -34.31
C ASP A 692 -12.85 15.14 -33.45
N ILE A 693 -12.48 15.34 -32.18
CA ILE A 693 -13.31 16.08 -31.20
C ILE A 693 -12.71 17.42 -30.74
N LYS A 694 -11.50 17.78 -31.21
CA LYS A 694 -10.82 19.02 -30.82
C LYS A 694 -11.67 20.28 -31.10
N SER A 695 -12.34 20.32 -32.25
CA SER A 695 -13.25 21.41 -32.62
C SER A 695 -14.45 21.53 -31.69
N LEU A 696 -15.04 20.40 -31.27
CA LEU A 696 -16.16 20.37 -30.33
C LEU A 696 -15.76 20.94 -28.97
N ILE A 697 -14.58 20.56 -28.44
CA ILE A 697 -14.07 21.13 -27.17
C ILE A 697 -13.83 22.63 -27.30
N ALA A 698 -13.22 23.09 -28.40
CA ALA A 698 -12.99 24.52 -28.63
C ALA A 698 -14.30 25.32 -28.72
N GLU A 699 -15.34 24.76 -29.35
CA GLU A 699 -16.69 25.34 -29.41
C GLU A 699 -17.34 25.41 -28.01
N ASP A 700 -17.22 24.35 -27.21
CA ASP A 700 -17.72 24.32 -25.83
C ASP A 700 -17.06 25.42 -24.99
N VAL A 701 -15.74 25.53 -25.05
CA VAL A 701 -14.96 26.56 -24.33
C VAL A 701 -15.38 27.96 -24.77
N LYS A 702 -15.59 28.20 -26.08
CA LYS A 702 -16.07 29.48 -26.60
C LYS A 702 -17.47 29.82 -26.07
N THR A 703 -18.38 28.84 -26.01
CA THR A 703 -19.73 29.01 -25.47
C THR A 703 -19.69 29.34 -23.96
N ILE A 704 -18.83 28.63 -23.22
CA ILE A 704 -18.61 28.84 -21.78
C ILE A 704 -18.09 30.26 -21.51
N GLN A 705 -17.08 30.70 -22.26
CA GLN A 705 -16.52 32.04 -22.15
C GLN A 705 -17.55 33.13 -22.51
N SER A 706 -18.36 32.92 -23.57
CA SER A 706 -19.41 33.86 -23.97
C SER A 706 -20.45 34.08 -22.86
N PHE A 707 -20.88 33.01 -22.19
CA PHE A 707 -21.82 33.11 -21.08
C PHE A 707 -21.18 33.70 -19.81
N THR A 708 -19.93 33.33 -19.49
CA THR A 708 -19.21 33.96 -18.37
C THR A 708 -19.07 35.48 -18.56
N SER A 709 -18.94 35.97 -19.80
CA SER A 709 -18.91 37.41 -20.10
C SER A 709 -20.27 38.11 -20.02
N SER A 710 -21.41 37.39 -20.04
CA SER A 710 -22.75 37.99 -19.90
C SER A 710 -23.27 38.05 -18.46
N LEU A 711 -22.52 37.53 -17.48
CA LEU A 711 -22.88 37.53 -16.05
C LEU A 711 -22.60 38.88 -15.33
N ASP A 712 -22.76 40.00 -16.03
CA ASP A 712 -22.51 41.34 -15.47
C ASP A 712 -23.47 41.72 -14.31
N SER A 713 -23.28 42.90 -13.71
CA SER A 713 -24.12 43.38 -12.60
C SER A 713 -25.59 43.64 -12.96
N THR A 714 -25.93 43.66 -14.25
CA THR A 714 -27.29 43.83 -14.75
C THR A 714 -28.01 42.49 -14.95
N HIS A 715 -27.27 41.39 -15.10
CA HIS A 715 -27.82 40.05 -15.31
C HIS A 715 -28.72 39.60 -14.14
N PRO A 716 -29.88 38.94 -14.39
CA PRO A 716 -30.83 38.60 -13.30
C PRO A 716 -30.25 37.68 -12.22
N LEU A 717 -29.32 36.78 -12.58
CA LEU A 717 -28.61 35.96 -11.59
C LEU A 717 -27.74 36.81 -10.66
N SER A 718 -27.04 37.82 -11.19
CA SER A 718 -26.18 38.71 -10.40
C SER A 718 -27.00 39.54 -9.43
N LYS A 719 -28.15 40.07 -9.88
CA LYS A 719 -29.14 40.77 -9.03
C LYS A 719 -29.72 39.92 -7.91
N ALA A 720 -29.76 38.59 -8.09
CA ALA A 720 -30.22 37.62 -7.10
C ALA A 720 -29.07 37.04 -6.24
N ASN A 721 -27.84 37.57 -6.33
CA ASN A 721 -26.64 37.04 -5.68
C ASN A 721 -26.34 35.55 -6.03
N LEU A 722 -26.71 35.14 -7.25
CA LEU A 722 -26.50 33.79 -7.79
C LEU A 722 -25.28 33.70 -8.72
N VAL A 723 -24.39 34.69 -8.66
CA VAL A 723 -23.13 34.78 -9.41
C VAL A 723 -22.00 35.00 -8.42
N GLU A 724 -20.86 34.39 -8.69
CA GLU A 724 -19.66 34.43 -7.87
C GLU A 724 -18.42 34.73 -8.72
N THR A 725 -17.48 35.48 -8.14
CA THR A 725 -16.17 35.74 -8.75
C THR A 725 -15.27 34.53 -8.54
N ILE A 726 -14.65 34.06 -9.61
CA ILE A 726 -13.77 32.89 -9.57
C ILE A 726 -12.44 33.29 -8.92
N PRO A 727 -12.00 32.63 -7.82
CA PRO A 727 -10.81 33.00 -7.06
C PRO A 727 -9.56 33.17 -7.94
N GLY A 728 -8.80 34.25 -7.70
CA GLY A 728 -7.59 34.57 -8.48
C GLY A 728 -7.86 35.14 -9.88
N THR A 729 -9.11 35.42 -10.26
CA THR A 729 -9.47 36.00 -11.56
C THR A 729 -10.51 37.11 -11.43
N SER A 730 -10.73 37.88 -12.49
CA SER A 730 -11.88 38.80 -12.63
C SER A 730 -13.11 38.15 -13.29
N LYS A 731 -13.06 36.86 -13.61
CA LYS A 731 -14.14 36.14 -14.32
C LYS A 731 -15.21 35.68 -13.34
N GLN A 732 -16.44 35.56 -13.83
CA GLN A 732 -17.61 35.16 -13.04
C GLN A 732 -18.18 33.81 -13.50
N THR A 733 -18.81 33.10 -12.57
CA THR A 733 -19.64 31.92 -12.84
C THR A 733 -20.88 31.94 -11.94
N VAL A 734 -21.83 31.04 -12.20
CA VAL A 734 -23.03 30.91 -11.38
C VAL A 734 -22.71 30.16 -10.08
N SER A 735 -23.42 30.49 -9.01
CA SER A 735 -23.20 29.89 -7.70
C SER A 735 -23.59 28.41 -7.67
N LEU A 736 -23.02 27.65 -6.72
CA LEU A 736 -23.28 26.20 -6.58
C LEU A 736 -24.79 25.83 -6.55
N PRO A 737 -25.68 26.57 -5.85
CA PRO A 737 -27.13 26.31 -5.88
C PRO A 737 -27.76 26.37 -7.28
N VAL A 738 -27.24 27.20 -8.19
CA VAL A 738 -27.73 27.27 -9.58
C VAL A 738 -27.39 25.99 -10.33
N PHE A 739 -26.15 25.51 -10.24
CA PHE A 739 -25.76 24.21 -10.83
C PHE A 739 -26.58 23.05 -10.27
N GLU A 740 -26.91 23.08 -8.98
CA GLU A 740 -27.80 22.09 -8.37
C GLU A 740 -29.23 22.11 -8.93
N VAL A 741 -29.79 23.29 -9.21
CA VAL A 741 -31.13 23.42 -9.80
C VAL A 741 -31.12 22.94 -11.25
N ILE A 742 -30.17 23.38 -12.08
CA ILE A 742 -30.07 23.00 -13.50
C ILE A 742 -30.00 21.47 -13.66
N ARG A 743 -29.14 20.80 -12.88
CA ARG A 743 -28.97 19.33 -12.93
C ARG A 743 -30.23 18.55 -12.53
N LYS A 744 -31.18 19.17 -11.81
CA LYS A 744 -32.40 18.54 -11.30
C LYS A 744 -33.61 18.76 -12.21
N VAL A 745 -33.52 19.59 -13.26
CA VAL A 745 -34.63 19.77 -14.22
C VAL A 745 -34.79 18.49 -15.05
N LYS A 746 -35.93 17.82 -14.91
CA LYS A 746 -36.25 16.61 -15.66
C LYS A 746 -36.46 16.92 -17.14
N ALA A 747 -35.85 16.12 -18.01
CA ALA A 747 -36.14 16.11 -19.43
C ALA A 747 -37.64 15.84 -19.66
N PRO A 748 -38.31 16.56 -20.58
CA PRO A 748 -39.74 16.33 -20.83
C PRO A 748 -40.06 14.94 -21.39
N THR A 749 -41.20 14.38 -20.99
CA THR A 749 -41.75 13.17 -21.61
C THR A 749 -42.38 13.46 -22.98
N ASN A 750 -42.64 12.43 -23.79
CA ASN A 750 -43.25 12.62 -25.12
C ASN A 750 -44.65 13.24 -25.04
N GLU A 751 -45.40 12.92 -23.98
CA GLU A 751 -46.73 13.43 -23.67
C GLU A 751 -46.65 14.92 -23.33
N GLU A 752 -45.72 15.31 -22.44
CA GLU A 752 -45.45 16.71 -22.10
C GLU A 752 -45.02 17.52 -23.33
N LEU A 753 -44.21 16.95 -24.22
CA LEU A 753 -43.83 17.57 -25.49
C LEU A 753 -45.02 17.73 -26.44
N ALA A 754 -45.94 16.78 -26.49
CA ALA A 754 -47.13 16.86 -27.33
C ALA A 754 -48.06 18.00 -26.88
N VAL A 755 -48.30 18.11 -25.57
CA VAL A 755 -49.06 19.21 -24.95
C VAL A 755 -48.37 20.55 -25.21
N PHE A 756 -47.10 20.68 -24.84
CA PHE A 756 -46.36 21.93 -24.96
C PHE A 756 -46.25 22.43 -26.41
N LYS A 757 -46.07 21.54 -27.40
CA LYS A 757 -46.10 21.94 -28.82
C LYS A 757 -47.46 22.51 -29.25
N SER A 758 -48.56 21.96 -28.74
CA SER A 758 -49.91 22.44 -29.06
C SER A 758 -50.19 23.80 -28.40
N GLU A 759 -49.74 23.99 -27.16
CA GLU A 759 -49.82 25.27 -26.45
C GLU A 759 -48.95 26.34 -27.13
N TYR A 760 -47.67 26.04 -27.38
CA TYR A 760 -46.74 26.97 -28.02
C TYR A 760 -47.21 27.42 -29.41
N LEU A 761 -47.73 26.50 -30.23
CA LEU A 761 -48.30 26.82 -31.54
C LEU A 761 -49.52 27.75 -31.44
N LYS A 762 -50.34 27.62 -30.39
CA LYS A 762 -51.48 28.53 -30.14
C LYS A 762 -51.03 29.90 -29.61
N GLU A 763 -49.98 29.93 -28.78
CA GLU A 763 -49.45 31.17 -28.18
C GLU A 763 -48.64 32.01 -29.17
N THR A 764 -47.86 31.38 -30.05
CA THR A 764 -46.87 32.06 -30.93
C THR A 764 -47.19 31.99 -32.42
N GLY A 765 -48.01 31.04 -32.86
CA GLY A 765 -48.19 30.71 -34.28
C GLY A 765 -47.07 29.85 -34.88
N GLU A 766 -46.01 29.51 -34.12
CA GLU A 766 -44.87 28.73 -34.61
C GLU A 766 -44.92 27.25 -34.22
N ALA A 767 -44.58 26.38 -35.18
CA ALA A 767 -44.53 24.93 -34.97
C ALA A 767 -43.12 24.47 -34.57
N LEU A 768 -42.98 23.92 -33.35
CA LEU A 768 -41.71 23.37 -32.86
C LEU A 768 -41.57 21.87 -33.16
N ASN A 769 -40.37 21.45 -33.58
CA ASN A 769 -40.00 20.03 -33.56
C ASN A 769 -39.72 19.55 -32.12
N ASN A 770 -39.65 18.23 -31.90
CA ASN A 770 -39.48 17.65 -30.55
C ASN A 770 -38.23 18.17 -29.81
N ARG A 771 -37.13 18.46 -30.52
CA ARG A 771 -35.89 18.97 -29.92
C ARG A 771 -36.06 20.41 -29.45
N GLN A 772 -36.62 21.27 -30.30
CA GLN A 772 -36.93 22.66 -29.94
C GLN A 772 -37.94 22.73 -28.79
N ALA A 773 -38.99 21.92 -28.82
CA ALA A 773 -39.99 21.83 -27.76
C ALA A 773 -39.38 21.37 -26.42
N ALA A 774 -38.51 20.35 -26.44
CA ALA A 774 -37.82 19.87 -25.23
C ALA A 774 -36.90 20.94 -24.64
N GLN A 775 -36.19 21.66 -25.51
CA GLN A 775 -35.29 22.74 -25.16
C GLN A 775 -36.05 23.92 -24.51
N ALA A 776 -37.10 24.42 -25.16
CA ALA A 776 -37.93 25.52 -24.66
C ALA A 776 -38.67 25.17 -23.35
N LEU A 777 -39.28 23.98 -23.26
CA LEU A 777 -39.98 23.54 -22.04
C LEU A 777 -39.00 23.34 -20.87
N SER A 778 -37.81 22.80 -21.12
CA SER A 778 -36.77 22.70 -20.08
C SER A 778 -36.38 24.09 -19.56
N SER A 779 -36.14 25.05 -20.46
CA SER A 779 -35.77 26.42 -20.10
C SER A 779 -36.88 27.15 -19.33
N ARG A 780 -38.15 26.96 -19.69
CA ARG A 780 -39.30 27.46 -18.90
C ARG A 780 -39.32 26.83 -17.49
N ARG A 781 -39.03 25.53 -17.35
CA ARG A 781 -38.90 24.87 -16.03
C ARG A 781 -37.76 25.45 -15.20
N LEU A 782 -36.59 25.69 -15.80
CA LEU A 782 -35.44 26.25 -15.10
C LEU A 782 -35.68 27.70 -14.63
N ALA A 783 -36.26 28.55 -15.48
CA ALA A 783 -36.63 29.91 -15.12
C ALA A 783 -37.59 29.91 -13.92
N ASN A 784 -38.66 29.10 -13.97
CA ASN A 784 -39.63 28.97 -12.88
C ASN A 784 -38.99 28.47 -11.57
N GLU A 785 -38.10 27.47 -11.64
CA GLU A 785 -37.41 26.91 -10.47
C GLU A 785 -36.46 27.94 -9.82
N LEU A 786 -35.74 28.74 -10.62
CA LEU A 786 -34.84 29.79 -10.12
C LEU A 786 -35.60 31.02 -9.57
N GLU A 787 -36.73 31.40 -10.19
CA GLU A 787 -37.63 32.42 -9.65
C GLU A 787 -38.24 31.96 -8.32
N THR A 788 -38.75 30.74 -8.25
CA THR A 788 -39.39 30.20 -7.03
C THR A 788 -38.39 30.08 -5.87
N LYS A 789 -37.18 29.58 -6.15
CA LYS A 789 -36.17 29.29 -5.12
C LYS A 789 -35.37 30.51 -4.66
N PHE A 790 -35.13 31.45 -5.57
CA PHE A 790 -34.15 32.53 -5.36
C PHE A 790 -34.63 33.92 -5.84
N GLY A 791 -35.85 34.04 -6.39
CA GLY A 791 -36.35 35.30 -6.96
C GLY A 791 -35.71 35.70 -8.30
N ALA A 792 -34.87 34.85 -8.90
CA ALA A 792 -34.14 35.15 -10.12
C ALA A 792 -35.00 34.97 -11.38
N LYS A 793 -35.55 36.08 -11.88
CA LYS A 793 -36.41 36.11 -13.08
C LYS A 793 -35.55 36.10 -14.36
N LEU A 794 -35.48 34.94 -15.02
CA LEU A 794 -34.82 34.76 -16.32
C LEU A 794 -35.84 34.78 -17.46
N THR A 795 -35.45 35.32 -18.62
CA THR A 795 -36.18 35.05 -19.86
C THR A 795 -35.95 33.59 -20.33
N PRO A 796 -36.81 33.03 -21.20
CA PRO A 796 -36.59 31.70 -21.77
C PRO A 796 -35.22 31.55 -22.45
N GLU A 797 -34.72 32.62 -23.08
CA GLU A 797 -33.43 32.68 -23.77
C GLU A 797 -32.28 32.63 -22.75
N GLN A 798 -32.33 33.44 -21.69
CA GLN A 798 -31.33 33.44 -20.63
C GLN A 798 -31.28 32.09 -19.89
N ALA A 799 -32.43 31.48 -19.63
CA ALA A 799 -32.51 30.13 -19.07
C ALA A 799 -31.93 29.08 -20.05
N GLN A 800 -32.11 29.26 -21.35
CA GLN A 800 -31.53 28.40 -22.37
C GLN A 800 -30.01 28.55 -22.49
N GLU A 801 -29.50 29.76 -22.43
CA GLU A 801 -28.06 30.05 -22.38
C GLU A 801 -27.44 29.39 -21.14
N LEU A 802 -28.07 29.54 -19.98
CA LEU A 802 -27.65 28.91 -18.72
C LEU A 802 -27.66 27.38 -18.77
N PHE A 803 -28.67 26.76 -19.39
CA PHE A 803 -28.66 25.32 -19.68
C PHE A 803 -27.49 24.92 -20.57
N THR A 804 -27.26 25.69 -21.63
CA THR A 804 -26.22 25.40 -22.61
C THR A 804 -24.85 25.50 -21.93
N TYR A 805 -24.62 26.55 -21.15
CA TYR A 805 -23.43 26.74 -20.30
C TYR A 805 -23.16 25.54 -19.38
N SER A 806 -24.16 25.16 -18.57
CA SER A 806 -24.02 24.03 -17.64
C SER A 806 -23.78 22.70 -18.37
N ASN A 807 -24.45 22.47 -19.50
CA ASN A 807 -24.24 21.27 -20.32
C ASN A 807 -22.85 21.26 -20.99
N LYS A 808 -22.34 22.39 -21.46
CA LYS A 808 -20.97 22.48 -22.00
C LYS A 808 -19.93 22.23 -20.91
N LEU A 809 -20.09 22.83 -19.72
CA LEU A 809 -19.23 22.57 -18.55
C LEU A 809 -19.26 21.09 -18.14
N ASP A 810 -20.46 20.50 -17.95
CA ASP A 810 -20.57 19.07 -17.64
C ASP A 810 -19.97 18.20 -18.74
N SER A 811 -20.08 18.60 -20.00
CA SER A 811 -19.47 17.83 -21.09
C SER A 811 -17.94 17.74 -20.99
N LEU A 812 -17.28 18.69 -20.31
CA LEU A 812 -15.83 18.73 -20.09
C LEU A 812 -15.37 18.16 -18.73
N THR A 813 -16.29 17.71 -17.87
CA THR A 813 -15.92 17.00 -16.62
C THR A 813 -15.15 15.71 -16.96
N PRO A 814 -13.98 15.45 -16.34
CA PRO A 814 -13.22 14.22 -16.58
C PRO A 814 -13.85 13.04 -15.84
N GLY A 815 -13.54 11.80 -16.27
CA GLY A 815 -14.04 10.59 -15.63
C GLY A 815 -13.29 10.29 -14.32
N LEU A 816 -14.01 9.96 -13.25
CA LEU A 816 -13.40 9.60 -11.97
C LEU A 816 -12.47 8.38 -12.10
N TRP A 817 -11.43 8.35 -11.24
CA TRP A 817 -10.40 7.30 -11.16
C TRP A 817 -10.41 6.66 -9.77
N VAL A 818 -11.19 5.60 -9.58
CA VAL A 818 -11.29 4.91 -8.28
C VAL A 818 -10.42 3.65 -8.27
N LYS A 819 -9.57 3.49 -7.24
CA LYS A 819 -8.76 2.26 -7.09
C LYS A 819 -9.69 1.07 -6.83
N GLU A 820 -10.58 1.18 -5.86
CA GLU A 820 -11.48 0.11 -5.44
C GLU A 820 -12.96 0.45 -5.68
N ARG A 821 -13.78 -0.57 -6.00
CA ARG A 821 -15.24 -0.45 -6.01
C ARG A 821 -15.77 -0.82 -4.63
N VAL A 822 -15.93 0.16 -3.76
CA VAL A 822 -16.68 -0.01 -2.51
C VAL A 822 -18.17 -0.05 -2.86
N SER A 823 -18.97 -0.84 -2.13
CA SER A 823 -20.43 -0.77 -2.19
C SER A 823 -20.96 -0.28 -0.85
N ALA A 824 -21.43 0.96 -0.81
CA ALA A 824 -22.13 1.51 0.36
C ALA A 824 -23.57 1.00 0.34
N ASN A 825 -23.84 -0.12 1.01
CA ASN A 825 -25.17 -0.71 1.10
C ASN A 825 -25.43 -1.27 2.51
N LEU A 826 -26.70 -1.40 2.87
CA LEU A 826 -27.14 -1.85 4.19
C LEU A 826 -27.50 -3.35 4.22
N ASN A 827 -27.09 -4.15 3.23
CA ASN A 827 -27.52 -5.56 3.14
C ASN A 827 -27.07 -6.39 4.35
N GLU A 828 -25.89 -6.11 4.91
CA GLU A 828 -25.36 -6.76 6.12
C GLU A 828 -25.92 -6.18 7.45
N ALA A 829 -26.73 -5.11 7.39
CA ALA A 829 -27.13 -4.31 8.56
C ALA A 829 -28.21 -4.98 9.43
N ASN A 830 -27.83 -6.06 10.11
CA ASN A 830 -28.75 -6.95 10.85
C ASN A 830 -29.39 -6.32 12.10
N PHE A 831 -28.81 -5.23 12.61
CA PHE A 831 -29.31 -4.48 13.76
C PHE A 831 -30.06 -3.19 13.37
N GLY A 832 -30.34 -3.01 12.07
CA GLY A 832 -30.64 -1.70 11.50
C GLY A 832 -29.36 -1.00 11.04
N GLY A 833 -29.45 0.25 10.62
CA GLY A 833 -28.33 1.06 10.16
C GLY A 833 -28.76 2.46 9.72
N MET A 834 -27.83 3.24 9.17
CA MET A 834 -28.08 4.60 8.68
C MET A 834 -27.48 4.79 7.28
N SER A 835 -28.17 5.44 6.35
CA SER A 835 -27.56 6.04 5.15
C SER A 835 -27.26 7.52 5.35
N GLY A 836 -26.27 8.03 4.62
CA GLY A 836 -25.90 9.42 4.49
C GLY A 836 -25.56 9.75 3.03
N ASP A 837 -26.50 10.33 2.29
CA ASP A 837 -26.30 10.82 0.92
C ASP A 837 -25.73 12.24 0.94
N VAL A 838 -24.50 12.39 0.40
CA VAL A 838 -23.74 13.63 0.38
C VAL A 838 -24.15 14.55 -0.76
N THR A 839 -24.66 15.72 -0.43
CA THR A 839 -25.25 16.63 -1.42
C THR A 839 -24.21 17.36 -2.29
N GLY A 840 -24.58 17.58 -3.56
CA GLY A 840 -23.90 18.53 -4.45
C GLY A 840 -22.73 18.00 -5.30
N MET A 841 -22.36 16.72 -5.24
CA MET A 841 -21.15 16.19 -5.90
C MET A 841 -20.96 16.60 -7.36
N GLY A 842 -21.86 16.19 -8.25
CA GLY A 842 -21.75 16.58 -9.65
C GLY A 842 -21.95 18.07 -9.92
N ALA A 843 -22.57 18.84 -9.01
CA ALA A 843 -22.64 20.30 -9.16
C ALA A 843 -21.30 20.97 -8.85
N ARG A 844 -20.54 20.45 -7.87
CA ARG A 844 -19.17 20.89 -7.58
C ARG A 844 -18.22 20.55 -8.72
N ASN A 845 -18.34 19.37 -9.34
CA ASN A 845 -17.54 19.01 -10.52
C ASN A 845 -17.77 19.98 -11.70
N ILE A 846 -19.03 20.32 -12.02
CA ILE A 846 -19.36 21.26 -13.10
C ILE A 846 -18.85 22.67 -12.78
N ARG A 847 -19.06 23.15 -11.55
CA ARG A 847 -18.55 24.45 -11.06
C ARG A 847 -17.02 24.53 -11.16
N GLN A 848 -16.32 23.45 -10.80
CA GLN A 848 -14.87 23.40 -10.87
C GLN A 848 -14.36 23.52 -12.31
N VAL A 849 -15.03 22.90 -13.30
CA VAL A 849 -14.66 23.10 -14.71
C VAL A 849 -14.74 24.59 -15.11
N ALA A 850 -15.70 25.35 -14.58
CA ALA A 850 -15.76 26.80 -14.83
C ALA A 850 -14.55 27.53 -14.21
N TYR A 851 -14.13 27.12 -13.01
CA TYR A 851 -12.94 27.66 -12.34
C TYR A 851 -11.67 27.33 -13.15
N ASP A 852 -11.51 26.07 -13.57
CA ASP A 852 -10.36 25.60 -14.33
C ASP A 852 -10.23 26.39 -15.65
N LEU A 853 -11.33 26.50 -16.41
CA LEU A 853 -11.39 27.24 -17.67
C LEU A 853 -11.17 28.74 -17.51
N ALA A 854 -11.56 29.33 -16.38
CA ALA A 854 -11.31 30.74 -16.10
C ALA A 854 -9.81 31.04 -15.93
N THR A 855 -9.04 30.10 -15.37
CA THR A 855 -7.58 30.22 -15.23
C THR A 855 -6.79 29.90 -16.49
N GLN A 856 -7.42 29.34 -17.54
CA GLN A 856 -6.76 29.06 -18.82
C GLN A 856 -6.97 30.21 -19.83
N SER A 857 -5.91 30.55 -20.56
CA SER A 857 -5.89 31.61 -21.58
C SER A 857 -6.03 31.09 -23.01
N ASP A 858 -5.52 29.88 -23.30
CA ASP A 858 -5.08 29.54 -24.67
C ASP A 858 -6.12 28.79 -25.52
N GLY A 859 -7.25 28.37 -24.95
CA GLY A 859 -8.31 27.63 -25.64
C GLY A 859 -7.96 26.23 -26.16
N ASP A 860 -6.69 25.83 -26.14
CA ASP A 860 -6.21 24.51 -26.59
C ASP A 860 -6.93 23.36 -25.86
N PRO A 861 -7.66 22.48 -26.59
CA PRO A 861 -8.35 21.32 -26.03
C PRO A 861 -7.46 20.43 -25.14
N ALA A 862 -6.17 20.27 -25.45
CA ALA A 862 -5.28 19.43 -24.65
C ALA A 862 -4.98 20.07 -23.27
N LYS A 863 -4.69 21.38 -23.23
CA LYS A 863 -4.51 22.14 -21.98
C LYS A 863 -5.79 22.23 -21.16
N VAL A 864 -6.94 22.43 -21.83
CA VAL A 864 -8.26 22.44 -21.19
C VAL A 864 -8.51 21.15 -20.43
N ILE A 865 -8.29 20.00 -21.06
CA ILE A 865 -8.44 18.68 -20.42
C ILE A 865 -7.47 18.51 -19.23
N ALA A 866 -6.21 18.91 -19.39
CA ALA A 866 -5.22 18.84 -18.31
C ALA A 866 -5.54 19.79 -17.13
N ALA A 867 -6.23 20.90 -17.38
CA ALA A 867 -6.75 21.78 -16.35
C ALA A 867 -7.92 21.12 -15.60
N THR A 868 -8.92 20.58 -16.32
CA THR A 868 -10.09 19.96 -15.67
C THR A 868 -9.77 18.69 -14.87
N ARG A 869 -8.73 17.94 -15.25
CA ARG A 869 -8.20 16.83 -14.42
C ARG A 869 -7.64 17.33 -13.09
N ARG A 870 -6.91 18.45 -13.05
CA ARG A 870 -6.40 19.02 -11.79
C ARG A 870 -7.55 19.54 -10.91
N GLY A 871 -8.57 20.16 -11.53
CA GLY A 871 -9.80 20.55 -10.84
C GLY A 871 -10.54 19.37 -10.21
N GLU A 872 -10.75 18.29 -10.96
CA GLU A 872 -11.40 17.07 -10.44
C GLU A 872 -10.63 16.43 -9.29
N GLN A 873 -9.30 16.46 -9.30
CA GLN A 873 -8.49 16.00 -8.17
C GLN A 873 -8.72 16.85 -6.91
N ASN A 874 -8.80 18.18 -7.06
CA ASN A 874 -9.13 19.10 -5.96
C ASN A 874 -10.54 18.85 -5.40
N VAL A 875 -11.54 18.65 -6.27
CA VAL A 875 -12.91 18.35 -5.82
C VAL A 875 -12.99 16.96 -5.18
N THR A 876 -12.23 15.99 -5.68
CA THR A 876 -12.14 14.65 -5.08
C THR A 876 -11.58 14.73 -3.66
N GLN A 877 -10.53 15.53 -3.42
CA GLN A 877 -10.02 15.78 -2.07
C GLN A 877 -11.09 16.39 -1.16
N VAL A 878 -11.84 17.40 -1.64
CA VAL A 878 -12.96 17.97 -0.87
C VAL A 878 -14.01 16.91 -0.55
N PHE A 879 -14.29 15.96 -1.45
CA PHE A 879 -15.19 14.84 -1.16
C PHE A 879 -14.62 13.81 -0.19
N ASP A 880 -13.32 13.53 -0.24
CA ASP A 880 -12.65 12.70 0.75
C ASP A 880 -12.69 13.36 2.14
N ASP A 881 -12.50 14.67 2.23
CA ASP A 881 -12.63 15.43 3.48
C ASP A 881 -14.06 15.39 4.03
N ILE A 882 -15.08 15.51 3.17
CA ILE A 882 -16.50 15.40 3.56
C ILE A 882 -16.84 13.99 4.06
N LYS A 883 -16.37 12.94 3.38
CA LYS A 883 -16.56 11.54 3.84
C LYS A 883 -15.82 11.29 5.15
N ASN A 884 -14.60 11.80 5.29
CA ASN A 884 -13.84 11.68 6.53
C ASN A 884 -14.57 12.38 7.68
N ASN A 885 -15.13 13.57 7.46
CA ASN A 885 -15.95 14.27 8.45
C ASN A 885 -17.23 13.48 8.83
N PHE A 886 -17.95 12.88 7.87
CA PHE A 886 -19.06 11.96 8.16
C PHE A 886 -18.61 10.80 9.08
N LYS A 887 -17.51 10.13 8.71
CA LYS A 887 -16.95 9.00 9.47
C LYS A 887 -16.52 9.40 10.88
N THR A 888 -15.83 10.52 11.03
CA THR A 888 -15.42 11.07 12.32
C THR A 888 -16.62 11.41 13.20
N THR A 889 -17.63 12.11 12.66
CA THR A 889 -18.85 12.45 13.42
C THR A 889 -19.61 11.20 13.89
N VAL A 890 -19.78 10.21 13.01
CA VAL A 890 -20.37 8.90 13.39
C VAL A 890 -19.53 8.22 14.47
N LYS A 891 -18.19 8.24 14.30
CA LYS A 891 -17.25 7.61 15.23
C LYS A 891 -17.33 8.21 16.63
N GLU A 892 -17.24 9.52 16.74
CA GLU A 892 -17.25 10.24 18.02
C GLU A 892 -18.52 9.93 18.80
N VAL A 893 -19.69 10.03 18.14
CA VAL A 893 -20.99 9.75 18.77
C VAL A 893 -21.10 8.28 19.22
N LEU A 894 -20.69 7.31 18.40
CA LEU A 894 -20.85 5.88 18.72
C LEU A 894 -19.79 5.34 19.68
N ASP A 895 -18.55 5.86 19.64
CA ASP A 895 -17.48 5.52 20.59
C ASP A 895 -17.87 5.95 22.02
N GLU A 896 -18.41 7.16 22.21
CA GLU A 896 -18.95 7.66 23.49
C GLU A 896 -20.02 6.74 24.08
N ARG A 897 -20.75 6.02 23.21
CA ARG A 897 -21.87 5.14 23.56
C ARG A 897 -21.48 3.66 23.63
N GLY A 898 -20.21 3.32 23.34
CA GLY A 898 -19.72 1.94 23.33
C GLY A 898 -20.35 1.05 22.26
N ILE A 899 -20.67 1.63 21.09
CA ILE A 899 -21.30 0.95 19.96
C ILE A 899 -20.26 0.79 18.83
N GLY A 900 -19.80 -0.43 18.58
CA GLY A 900 -18.99 -0.74 17.41
C GLY A 900 -19.81 -0.63 16.11
N PHE A 901 -19.16 -0.29 14.99
CA PHE A 901 -19.82 -0.11 13.69
C PHE A 901 -18.85 -0.30 12.51
N LYS A 902 -19.41 -0.44 11.30
CA LYS A 902 -18.72 -0.34 10.00
C LYS A 902 -19.28 0.84 9.20
N ASP A 903 -18.46 1.49 8.39
CA ASP A 903 -18.79 2.75 7.71
C ASP A 903 -18.34 2.82 6.22
N PRO A 904 -18.77 1.89 5.34
CA PRO A 904 -18.39 1.95 3.93
C PRO A 904 -19.02 3.17 3.23
N CYS A 905 -18.18 3.94 2.53
CA CYS A 905 -18.58 5.05 1.67
C CYS A 905 -18.13 4.80 0.22
N SER A 906 -18.95 5.16 -0.75
CA SER A 906 -18.72 5.02 -2.19
C SER A 906 -19.35 6.20 -2.95
N GLY A 907 -18.52 7.07 -3.54
CA GLY A 907 -19.02 8.25 -4.23
C GLY A 907 -19.63 9.25 -3.23
N ASP A 908 -20.88 9.63 -3.46
CA ASP A 908 -21.74 10.42 -2.59
C ASP A 908 -22.50 9.59 -1.52
N ASP A 909 -22.57 8.26 -1.65
CA ASP A 909 -23.24 7.39 -0.68
C ASP A 909 -22.29 7.00 0.47
N CYS A 910 -22.68 7.28 1.71
CA CYS A 910 -22.11 6.66 2.92
C CYS A 910 -23.18 5.85 3.65
N VAL A 911 -22.79 4.74 4.29
CA VAL A 911 -23.67 4.03 5.23
C VAL A 911 -22.94 3.71 6.53
N MET A 912 -23.69 3.58 7.61
CA MET A 912 -23.23 3.14 8.93
C MET A 912 -24.02 1.88 9.34
N ILE A 913 -23.27 0.83 9.70
CA ILE A 913 -23.78 -0.47 10.10
C ILE A 913 -23.32 -0.75 11.55
N PRO A 914 -24.19 -0.64 12.56
CA PRO A 914 -23.81 -0.82 13.95
C PRO A 914 -23.83 -2.30 14.35
N GLU A 915 -23.01 -2.66 15.34
CA GLU A 915 -22.95 -4.01 15.94
C GLU A 915 -24.09 -4.29 16.92
N LYS A 916 -24.88 -3.26 17.26
CA LYS A 916 -26.06 -3.32 18.14
C LYS A 916 -27.13 -2.41 17.58
N GLN A 917 -28.39 -2.63 17.97
CA GLN A 917 -29.49 -1.76 17.54
C GLN A 917 -29.36 -0.39 18.20
N LEU A 918 -29.47 0.69 17.41
CA LEU A 918 -29.53 2.05 17.93
C LEU A 918 -30.85 2.30 18.68
N SER A 919 -30.77 3.09 19.75
CA SER A 919 -31.93 3.70 20.39
C SER A 919 -32.25 5.05 19.75
N THR A 920 -33.46 5.55 19.98
CA THR A 920 -33.90 6.90 19.58
C THR A 920 -32.95 8.00 20.08
N ALA A 921 -32.33 7.80 21.25
CA ALA A 921 -31.35 8.74 21.80
C ALA A 921 -30.02 8.74 21.03
N ASP A 922 -29.59 7.59 20.50
CA ASP A 922 -28.37 7.47 19.69
C ASP A 922 -28.58 8.10 18.31
N GLU A 923 -29.75 7.87 17.70
CA GLU A 923 -30.16 8.50 16.45
C GLU A 923 -30.28 10.03 16.59
N ASN A 924 -30.89 10.51 17.68
CA ASN A 924 -30.99 11.95 17.97
C ASN A 924 -29.59 12.57 18.18
N ALA A 925 -28.68 11.89 18.88
CA ALA A 925 -27.31 12.37 19.08
C ALA A 925 -26.51 12.43 17.77
N LEU A 926 -26.70 11.48 16.85
CA LEU A 926 -26.12 11.54 15.50
C LEU A 926 -26.62 12.78 14.75
N VAL A 927 -27.94 13.01 14.74
CA VAL A 927 -28.54 14.18 14.08
C VAL A 927 -28.07 15.50 14.71
N GLU A 928 -27.95 15.56 16.04
CA GLU A 928 -27.41 16.69 16.79
C GLU A 928 -25.95 17.00 16.38
N ALA A 929 -25.12 15.97 16.24
CA ALA A 929 -23.72 16.10 15.85
C ALA A 929 -23.58 16.59 14.40
N PHE A 930 -24.38 16.07 13.45
CA PHE A 930 -24.43 16.58 12.08
C PHE A 930 -24.98 18.01 12.00
N ALA A 931 -25.95 18.38 12.83
CA ALA A 931 -26.50 19.73 12.87
C ALA A 931 -25.51 20.80 13.37
N LYS A 932 -24.53 20.40 14.19
CA LYS A 932 -23.47 21.30 14.70
C LYS A 932 -22.35 21.58 13.69
N GLN A 933 -22.36 20.94 12.51
CA GLN A 933 -21.34 21.14 11.47
C GLN A 933 -21.56 22.44 10.68
N GLY A 934 -20.53 22.90 9.96
CA GLY A 934 -20.60 24.13 9.16
C GLY A 934 -21.54 24.08 7.93
N ASN A 935 -22.01 22.91 7.53
CA ASN A 935 -23.03 22.74 6.49
C ASN A 935 -23.99 21.57 6.81
N PRO A 936 -24.95 21.75 7.72
CA PRO A 936 -25.85 20.68 8.20
C PRO A 936 -26.61 19.93 7.10
N SER A 937 -27.07 20.66 6.06
CA SER A 937 -27.81 20.08 4.91
C SER A 937 -26.94 19.28 3.93
N GLN A 938 -25.64 19.15 4.20
CA GLN A 938 -24.73 18.37 3.37
C GLN A 938 -25.04 16.88 3.37
N TYR A 939 -25.66 16.35 4.44
CA TYR A 939 -25.95 14.93 4.60
C TYR A 939 -27.46 14.74 4.69
N ARG A 940 -28.02 13.90 3.81
CA ARG A 940 -29.39 13.39 3.96
C ARG A 940 -29.32 12.08 4.70
N LEU A 941 -29.94 12.02 5.88
CA LEU A 941 -29.83 10.86 6.74
C LEU A 941 -31.10 10.00 6.68
N SER A 942 -30.95 8.68 6.64
CA SER A 942 -32.08 7.75 6.78
C SER A 942 -31.74 6.59 7.71
N PHE A 943 -32.46 6.50 8.82
CA PHE A 943 -32.35 5.44 9.82
C PHE A 943 -33.28 4.28 9.47
N ILE A 944 -32.70 3.08 9.40
CA ILE A 944 -33.35 1.83 9.06
C ILE A 944 -33.41 0.95 10.31
N PRO A 945 -34.60 0.52 10.75
CA PRO A 945 -34.73 -0.26 11.98
C PRO A 945 -34.28 -1.71 11.79
N LYS A 946 -34.03 -2.39 12.91
CA LYS A 946 -33.85 -3.84 12.96
C LYS A 946 -35.07 -4.57 12.39
N GLY A 947 -34.83 -5.71 11.73
CA GLY A 947 -35.89 -6.63 11.28
C GLY A 947 -36.24 -6.54 9.78
N VAL A 948 -35.81 -5.47 9.10
CA VAL A 948 -35.91 -5.37 7.63
C VAL A 948 -35.08 -6.48 6.95
N LYS A 949 -35.59 -7.05 5.86
CA LYS A 949 -34.87 -8.05 5.03
C LYS A 949 -33.67 -7.40 4.34
N GLY A 950 -32.57 -8.15 4.15
CA GLY A 950 -31.28 -7.63 3.65
C GLY A 950 -31.39 -6.65 2.47
N ALA A 951 -31.94 -7.11 1.34
CA ALA A 951 -32.07 -6.29 0.12
C ALA A 951 -33.05 -5.10 0.26
N ASP A 952 -34.02 -5.17 1.18
CA ASP A 952 -35.00 -4.10 1.39
C ASP A 952 -34.43 -2.94 2.23
N ARG A 953 -33.34 -3.16 3.00
CA ARG A 953 -32.71 -2.13 3.85
C ARG A 953 -32.20 -0.94 3.04
N THR A 954 -31.48 -1.21 1.95
CA THR A 954 -30.97 -0.17 1.05
C THR A 954 -32.10 0.54 0.30
N ASN A 955 -33.16 -0.19 -0.09
CA ASN A 955 -34.33 0.42 -0.74
C ASN A 955 -35.08 1.36 0.21
N LEU A 956 -35.28 0.98 1.47
CA LEU A 956 -35.87 1.87 2.48
C LEU A 956 -35.04 3.13 2.73
N ALA A 957 -33.71 3.03 2.76
CA ALA A 957 -32.83 4.20 2.88
C ALA A 957 -33.04 5.19 1.73
N VAL A 958 -33.06 4.69 0.49
CA VAL A 958 -33.38 5.49 -0.70
C VAL A 958 -34.79 6.11 -0.60
N HIS A 959 -35.79 5.38 -0.11
CA HIS A 959 -37.14 5.94 0.09
C HIS A 959 -37.16 7.07 1.13
N GLY A 960 -36.43 6.94 2.24
CA GLY A 960 -36.31 7.99 3.26
C GLY A 960 -35.60 9.24 2.74
N GLU A 961 -34.53 9.05 1.96
CA GLU A 961 -33.89 10.16 1.24
C GLU A 961 -34.82 10.81 0.23
N LEU A 962 -35.69 10.07 -0.47
CA LEU A 962 -36.68 10.66 -1.38
C LEU A 962 -37.71 11.51 -0.62
N VAL A 963 -38.12 11.09 0.59
CA VAL A 963 -38.98 11.90 1.48
C VAL A 963 -38.28 13.20 1.90
N GLU A 964 -37.00 13.13 2.29
CA GLU A 964 -36.17 14.33 2.57
C GLU A 964 -36.09 15.26 1.36
N LYS A 965 -35.76 14.70 0.19
CA LYS A 965 -35.56 15.41 -1.08
C LYS A 965 -36.83 16.17 -1.48
N GLU A 966 -38.00 15.55 -1.38
CA GLU A 966 -39.30 16.16 -1.72
C GLU A 966 -39.78 17.14 -0.63
N LEU A 967 -39.55 16.86 0.66
CA LEU A 967 -39.82 17.81 1.76
C LEU A 967 -39.02 19.10 1.56
N ARG A 968 -37.70 19.01 1.42
CA ARG A 968 -36.82 20.17 1.25
C ARG A 968 -37.18 20.98 -0.01
N LYS A 969 -37.53 20.29 -1.11
CA LYS A 969 -38.02 20.91 -2.35
C LYS A 969 -39.33 21.68 -2.16
N ARG A 970 -40.21 21.26 -1.25
CA ARG A 970 -41.45 21.98 -0.94
C ARG A 970 -41.25 23.15 0.01
N LEU A 971 -40.25 23.08 0.90
CA LEU A 971 -39.96 24.12 1.89
C LEU A 971 -39.20 25.32 1.29
N ILE A 972 -38.25 25.09 0.38
CA ILE A 972 -37.38 26.13 -0.20
C ILE A 972 -38.16 27.20 -0.98
N GLY A 973 -37.82 28.47 -0.78
CA GLY A 973 -38.23 29.59 -1.64
C GLY A 973 -38.23 30.95 -0.96
N VAL A 974 -38.50 32.00 -1.74
CA VAL A 974 -38.40 33.41 -1.29
C VAL A 974 -39.72 34.03 -0.83
N SER A 975 -40.85 33.32 -0.88
CA SER A 975 -42.14 33.82 -0.39
C SER A 975 -42.29 33.64 1.13
N SER A 976 -43.21 34.40 1.73
CA SER A 976 -43.56 34.28 3.17
C SER A 976 -44.18 32.94 3.59
N SER A 977 -44.45 32.05 2.62
CA SER A 977 -44.93 30.67 2.79
C SER A 977 -43.83 29.61 2.56
N LYS A 978 -42.57 30.04 2.54
CA LYS A 978 -41.38 29.23 2.31
C LYS A 978 -40.28 29.54 3.33
N ILE A 979 -39.26 28.68 3.36
CA ILE A 979 -38.03 28.87 4.13
C ILE A 979 -36.93 29.28 3.16
N ASP A 980 -36.22 30.35 3.49
CA ASP A 980 -35.07 30.81 2.72
C ASP A 980 -33.96 29.74 2.65
N GLN A 981 -33.24 29.67 1.54
CA GLN A 981 -32.24 28.63 1.29
C GLN A 981 -31.05 28.70 2.25
N GLN A 982 -30.59 29.90 2.64
CA GLN A 982 -29.49 30.04 3.60
C GLN A 982 -29.89 29.42 4.94
N LYS A 983 -31.12 29.67 5.39
CA LYS A 983 -31.67 29.09 6.62
C LYS A 983 -31.94 27.59 6.52
N LEU A 984 -32.51 27.14 5.40
CA LEU A 984 -32.82 25.74 5.14
C LEU A 984 -31.55 24.88 5.05
N SER A 985 -30.44 25.45 4.56
CA SER A 985 -29.13 24.78 4.52
C SER A 985 -28.52 24.46 5.90
N GLN A 986 -28.99 25.16 6.94
CA GLN A 986 -28.58 24.97 8.33
C GLN A 986 -29.43 23.94 9.08
N LEU A 987 -30.23 23.12 8.36
CA LEU A 987 -31.04 22.06 8.94
C LEU A 987 -30.57 20.68 8.46
N THR A 988 -30.19 19.82 9.40
CA THR A 988 -30.06 18.38 9.17
C THR A 988 -31.44 17.75 9.25
N MET A 989 -31.86 17.09 8.16
CA MET A 989 -33.12 16.35 8.07
C MET A 989 -32.79 14.87 8.00
N ALA A 990 -33.23 14.11 8.99
CA ALA A 990 -33.12 12.66 9.00
C ALA A 990 -34.52 12.01 8.99
N THR A 991 -34.66 10.91 8.25
CA THR A 991 -35.88 10.09 8.28
C THR A 991 -35.67 8.85 9.14
N ARG A 992 -36.68 8.43 9.90
CA ARG A 992 -36.76 7.06 10.44
C ARG A 992 -37.77 6.29 9.61
N MET A 993 -37.31 5.21 9.01
CA MET A 993 -38.14 4.37 8.14
C MET A 993 -38.86 3.28 8.95
N PRO A 994 -40.04 2.82 8.51
CA PRO A 994 -40.70 1.66 9.10
C PRO A 994 -39.93 0.36 8.83
N ALA A 995 -40.24 -0.70 9.59
CA ALA A 995 -39.62 -2.02 9.42
C ALA A 995 -40.11 -2.82 8.20
N GLN A 996 -41.09 -2.28 7.47
CA GLN A 996 -41.68 -2.89 6.28
C GLN A 996 -41.44 -1.99 5.07
N ILE A 997 -41.18 -2.60 3.91
CA ILE A 997 -41.12 -1.87 2.65
C ILE A 997 -42.55 -1.60 2.16
N ASN A 998 -42.75 -0.42 1.58
CA ASN A 998 -44.00 0.12 1.04
C ASN A 998 -45.08 0.55 2.06
N GLU A 999 -45.00 0.20 3.34
CA GLU A 999 -46.03 0.55 4.34
C GLU A 999 -45.45 0.96 5.70
N GLY A 1000 -46.25 1.67 6.51
CA GLY A 1000 -45.89 2.17 7.84
C GLY A 1000 -45.51 3.65 7.86
N ASN A 1001 -45.29 4.20 9.06
CA ASN A 1001 -45.07 5.64 9.24
C ASN A 1001 -43.60 6.03 9.15
N VAL A 1002 -43.30 7.07 8.38
CA VAL A 1002 -41.98 7.71 8.31
C VAL A 1002 -41.93 8.87 9.30
N GLN A 1003 -41.04 8.82 10.30
CA GLN A 1003 -40.80 9.94 11.23
C GLN A 1003 -39.69 10.85 10.71
N LEU A 1004 -39.71 12.11 11.11
CA LEU A 1004 -38.64 13.08 10.83
C LEU A 1004 -37.87 13.40 12.12
N VAL A 1005 -36.54 13.44 12.05
CA VAL A 1005 -35.69 14.02 13.09
C VAL A 1005 -35.04 15.26 12.49
N LEU A 1006 -35.21 16.41 13.13
CA LEU A 1006 -34.73 17.68 12.63
C LEU A 1006 -33.72 18.29 13.59
N GLY A 1007 -32.46 18.33 13.16
CA GLY A 1007 -31.41 19.05 13.85
C GLY A 1007 -31.27 20.47 13.33
N ILE A 1008 -31.33 21.46 14.22
CA ILE A 1008 -31.18 22.88 13.90
C ILE A 1008 -29.73 23.30 14.14
N GLY A 1009 -29.10 23.94 13.15
CA GLY A 1009 -27.73 24.45 13.27
C GLY A 1009 -27.61 25.55 14.33
N LYS A 1010 -26.48 25.56 15.06
CA LYS A 1010 -26.21 26.36 16.27
C LYS A 1010 -26.57 27.85 16.18
N GLU A 1011 -26.45 28.47 15.01
CA GLU A 1011 -26.72 29.90 14.78
C GLU A 1011 -28.09 30.17 14.13
N THR A 1012 -28.89 29.12 13.91
CA THR A 1012 -30.20 29.18 13.24
C THR A 1012 -31.33 28.99 14.24
N LYS A 1013 -32.45 29.71 14.03
CA LYS A 1013 -33.68 29.54 14.82
C LYS A 1013 -34.91 29.52 13.92
N LEU A 1014 -35.71 28.46 13.98
CA LEU A 1014 -36.97 28.35 13.26
C LEU A 1014 -38.10 28.99 14.07
N SER A 1015 -38.82 29.92 13.44
CA SER A 1015 -40.04 30.53 13.98
C SER A 1015 -41.19 29.52 14.02
N ALA A 1016 -42.19 29.77 14.87
CA ALA A 1016 -43.38 28.92 14.95
C ALA A 1016 -44.10 28.74 13.61
N LYS A 1017 -44.05 29.73 12.71
CA LYS A 1017 -44.60 29.64 11.34
C LYS A 1017 -43.81 28.65 10.47
N GLU A 1018 -42.49 28.68 10.55
CA GLU A 1018 -41.62 27.77 9.78
C GLU A 1018 -41.69 26.34 10.32
N ARG A 1019 -41.82 26.17 11.64
CA ARG A 1019 -42.03 24.84 12.24
C ARG A 1019 -43.35 24.22 11.77
N LYS A 1020 -44.44 24.98 11.88
CA LYS A 1020 -45.74 24.56 11.37
C LYS A 1020 -45.72 24.28 9.86
N LEU A 1021 -44.98 25.08 9.07
CA LEU A 1021 -44.81 24.82 7.64
C LEU A 1021 -44.11 23.47 7.38
N ILE A 1022 -43.13 23.07 8.19
CA ILE A 1022 -42.48 21.75 8.09
C ILE A 1022 -43.48 20.63 8.43
N GLU A 1023 -44.22 20.77 9.54
CA GLU A 1023 -45.26 19.84 9.99
C GLU A 1023 -46.36 19.65 8.92
N ASP A 1024 -46.92 20.74 8.41
CA ASP A 1024 -47.99 20.73 7.40
C ASP A 1024 -47.50 20.21 6.03
N THR A 1025 -46.20 20.30 5.73
CA THR A 1025 -45.63 19.90 4.42
C THR A 1025 -45.22 18.43 4.36
N LEU A 1026 -44.80 17.82 5.48
CA LEU A 1026 -44.31 16.44 5.54
C LEU A 1026 -45.31 15.40 4.97
N PRO A 1027 -46.63 15.44 5.27
CA PRO A 1027 -47.60 14.52 4.68
C PRO A 1027 -47.65 14.61 3.15
N ALA A 1028 -47.60 15.83 2.60
CA ALA A 1028 -47.67 16.06 1.16
C ALA A 1028 -46.38 15.61 0.44
N ALA A 1029 -45.23 15.65 1.12
CA ALA A 1029 -43.98 15.08 0.62
C ALA A 1029 -44.05 13.55 0.56
N ILE A 1030 -44.48 12.90 1.65
CA ILE A 1030 -44.63 11.44 1.72
C ILE A 1030 -45.66 10.93 0.69
N GLN A 1031 -46.81 11.60 0.56
CA GLN A 1031 -47.82 11.26 -0.44
C GLN A 1031 -47.26 11.32 -1.87
N LYS A 1032 -46.44 12.33 -2.18
CA LYS A 1032 -45.81 12.44 -3.50
C LYS A 1032 -44.77 11.35 -3.75
N VAL A 1033 -43.99 10.97 -2.74
CA VAL A 1033 -43.04 9.85 -2.84
C VAL A 1033 -43.77 8.52 -3.05
N ASN A 1034 -44.87 8.27 -2.35
CA ASN A 1034 -45.72 7.09 -2.60
C ASN A 1034 -46.21 7.03 -4.06
N GLN A 1035 -46.63 8.17 -4.63
CA GLN A 1035 -47.07 8.25 -6.03
C GLN A 1035 -45.93 7.98 -7.03
N ASP A 1036 -44.75 8.55 -6.79
CA ASP A 1036 -43.59 8.36 -7.68
C ASP A 1036 -43.07 6.92 -7.63
N LEU A 1037 -42.99 6.31 -6.44
CA LEU A 1037 -42.60 4.91 -6.29
C LEU A 1037 -43.62 3.94 -6.92
N ALA A 1038 -44.93 4.24 -6.84
CA ALA A 1038 -45.97 3.45 -7.50
C ALA A 1038 -45.93 3.56 -9.04
N GLN A 1039 -45.38 4.65 -9.60
CA GLN A 1039 -45.14 4.77 -11.04
C GLN A 1039 -43.92 3.94 -11.48
N GLU A 1040 -42.88 3.86 -10.65
CA GLU A 1040 -41.67 3.07 -10.92
C GLU A 1040 -41.88 1.56 -10.73
N ALA A 1041 -42.80 1.15 -9.85
CA ALA A 1041 -43.19 -0.24 -9.65
C ALA A 1041 -44.72 -0.40 -9.60
N PRO A 1042 -45.42 -0.43 -10.76
CA PRO A 1042 -46.89 -0.50 -10.83
C PRO A 1042 -47.53 -1.71 -10.13
N ASP A 1043 -46.79 -2.82 -10.01
CA ASP A 1043 -47.22 -4.04 -9.32
C ASP A 1043 -47.10 -3.94 -7.78
N LYS A 1044 -46.64 -2.81 -7.24
CA LYS A 1044 -46.47 -2.56 -5.80
C LYS A 1044 -47.31 -1.36 -5.37
N VAL A 1045 -48.01 -1.51 -4.25
CA VAL A 1045 -48.78 -0.44 -3.62
C VAL A 1045 -47.94 0.20 -2.51
N PHE A 1046 -47.69 1.51 -2.61
CA PHE A 1046 -46.94 2.28 -1.61
C PHE A 1046 -47.89 3.15 -0.77
N GLN A 1047 -47.85 2.96 0.54
CA GLN A 1047 -48.71 3.57 1.55
C GLN A 1047 -47.91 3.99 2.79
N TYR A 1048 -46.76 4.66 2.61
CA TYR A 1048 -46.10 5.28 3.75
C TYR A 1048 -46.98 6.38 4.35
N GLY A 1049 -47.12 6.36 5.68
CA GLY A 1049 -47.84 7.36 6.46
C GLY A 1049 -46.88 8.37 7.11
N THR A 1050 -47.44 9.43 7.69
CA THR A 1050 -46.66 10.45 8.42
C THR A 1050 -46.51 10.06 9.88
N GLY A 1051 -45.27 10.00 10.37
CA GLY A 1051 -44.94 9.85 11.78
C GLY A 1051 -44.79 11.18 12.51
N GLY A 1052 -44.26 11.13 13.74
CA GLY A 1052 -43.91 12.34 14.50
C GLY A 1052 -42.70 13.08 13.96
N ILE A 1053 -42.46 14.28 14.49
CA ILE A 1053 -41.25 15.08 14.26
C ILE A 1053 -40.52 15.29 15.59
N ASP A 1054 -39.29 14.80 15.67
CA ASP A 1054 -38.36 15.05 16.77
C ASP A 1054 -37.55 16.32 16.48
N TRP A 1055 -37.67 17.33 17.34
CA TRP A 1055 -36.93 18.59 17.23
C TRP A 1055 -35.68 18.56 18.12
N ILE A 1056 -34.50 18.78 17.53
CA ILE A 1056 -33.21 18.81 18.21
C ILE A 1056 -32.63 20.24 18.05
N GLU A 1057 -32.42 20.94 19.16
CA GLU A 1057 -32.12 22.39 19.25
C GLU A 1057 -30.81 22.70 19.98
#